data_AF-A0A524C7C0-F1
#
_entry.id   AF-A0A524C7C0-F1
#
_cell.length_a   1.000
_cell.length_b   1.000
_cell.length_c   1.000
_cell.angle_alpha   90.00
_cell.angle_beta   90.00
_cell.angle_gamma   90.00
#
_symmetry.space_group_name_H-M   'P 1'
#
loop_
_entity.id
_entity.type
_entity.pdbx_description
1 polymer ?
#
loop_
_entity_poly.entity_id
_entity_poly.type
_entity_poly.pdbx_seq_one_letter_code
_entity_poly.pdbx_strand_id
1 'polypeptide(L)'
;MESIFDLYERDFISDILALTNIGKRISGNKDLMINFIGNIPSVYTDCRFIYLPDKFKKDLRSAQGLVAHESGHIGYGSFELCFIRLVDSLAKKYKVPLLFAKSLINVVEDVRINGINKIKFPGFYRNLRSLTKRLIPEIRSRLNSIEGILSYINLYMEDFEDFQKRPKFKLITLSKKDWKGISKVKSFLYKSLSPSSSIISCDILCKILKKYLPEPPTNPPSNGRSPQNQHRNTLTQMELNSRNKKCDEKTQLDKTSEELIEKLEDQDLDPDDLDDLMNKENGRKSNKEEERDNEKKEKSKNQEEQQDKLEDNQKEKQENIDAVRNRDQKTGQFSYEIEGFKENLIKGAISEEKDKNKGRKEEFIREIRKLIERADDAMQERLLTLERQEYRPTPRSSKEKRHVDEVKIESQAMAPVSITYAQIKAKYSNIIKRLKIIFADLKNTSANDTFQKNGRLNSKFIKAVTSDYQFKRCFTRKIINKELRLIIIVDISGSMRGVKVKAAKIAMVMLYEALEDIADIRIILFTGAFHALNILVKDFNERIDPKKFDKFGCHSRFGQNVDGVSIKHEANKLKKNDIIIVISDGQPAADGGYSLYDAIPDIHEVRKIFRVFAFSIDSQGDYLNKLYGKDWILTSSRNELELGQKMVRFSQILVKEFYR
;
A
#
# COMPACT_ATOMS: atom_id res chain seq x y z
N MET A 1 41.11 -28.01 -12.88
CA MET A 1 40.27 -28.09 -11.66
C MET A 1 39.26 -26.96 -11.78
N GLU A 2 38.19 -27.18 -12.54
CA GLU A 2 37.03 -26.28 -12.55
C GLU A 2 36.38 -26.35 -11.17
N SER A 3 36.07 -25.19 -10.59
CA SER A 3 35.62 -25.13 -9.21
C SER A 3 34.21 -25.74 -9.12
N ILE A 4 33.93 -26.50 -8.06
CA ILE A 4 32.60 -27.05 -7.74
C ILE A 4 31.48 -25.98 -7.75
N PHE A 5 31.83 -24.69 -7.73
CA PHE A 5 30.90 -23.57 -7.79
C PHE A 5 30.35 -23.25 -9.19
N ASP A 6 30.98 -23.72 -10.27
CA ASP A 6 30.54 -23.44 -11.64
C ASP A 6 29.37 -24.33 -12.11
N LEU A 7 28.93 -25.28 -11.27
CA LEU A 7 27.82 -26.21 -11.53
C LEU A 7 26.46 -25.77 -10.97
N TYR A 8 26.40 -24.66 -10.22
CA TYR A 8 25.14 -24.16 -9.64
C TYR A 8 24.54 -23.07 -10.53
N GLU A 9 23.57 -23.43 -11.37
CA GLU A 9 22.68 -22.44 -11.97
C GLU A 9 21.91 -21.72 -10.86
N ARG A 10 22.09 -20.40 -10.78
CA ARG A 10 21.44 -19.55 -9.79
C ARG A 10 19.92 -19.61 -9.94
N ASP A 11 19.23 -20.13 -8.93
CA ASP A 11 17.77 -20.15 -8.89
C ASP A 11 17.20 -18.78 -8.48
N PHE A 12 16.69 -18.05 -9.48
CA PHE A 12 16.06 -16.75 -9.28
C PHE A 12 14.80 -16.82 -8.39
N ILE A 13 14.11 -17.96 -8.33
CA ILE A 13 12.92 -18.13 -7.48
C ILE A 13 13.33 -18.09 -6.01
N SER A 14 14.41 -18.81 -5.65
CA SER A 14 14.99 -18.80 -4.31
C SER A 14 15.41 -17.41 -3.87
N ASP A 15 16.02 -16.62 -4.77
CA ASP A 15 16.39 -15.22 -4.49
C ASP A 15 15.17 -14.34 -4.22
N ILE A 16 14.11 -14.45 -5.04
CA ILE A 16 12.87 -13.69 -4.83
C ILE A 16 12.26 -14.06 -3.47
N LEU A 17 12.24 -15.34 -3.11
CA LEU A 17 11.71 -15.79 -1.82
C LEU A 17 12.52 -15.21 -0.66
N ALA A 18 13.85 -15.22 -0.75
CA ALA A 18 14.72 -14.63 0.26
C ALA A 18 14.48 -13.12 0.41
N LEU A 19 14.42 -12.37 -0.70
CA LEU A 19 14.13 -10.94 -0.70
C LEU A 19 12.72 -10.66 -0.13
N THR A 20 11.74 -11.48 -0.49
CA THR A 20 10.38 -11.36 0.02
C THR A 20 10.35 -11.56 1.54
N ASN A 21 11.04 -12.57 2.06
CA ASN A 21 11.11 -12.81 3.50
C ASN A 21 11.81 -11.67 4.25
N ILE A 22 12.87 -11.08 3.68
CA ILE A 22 13.51 -9.87 4.23
C ILE A 22 12.46 -8.76 4.33
N GLY A 23 11.74 -8.50 3.24
CA GLY A 23 10.79 -7.40 3.22
C GLY A 23 9.62 -7.61 4.17
N LYS A 24 9.06 -8.82 4.23
CA LYS A 24 8.00 -9.18 5.18
C LYS A 24 8.43 -8.99 6.64
N ARG A 25 9.67 -9.37 6.97
CA ARG A 25 10.21 -9.23 8.32
C ARG A 25 10.39 -7.78 8.73
N ILE A 26 10.93 -6.93 7.84
CA ILE A 26 11.22 -5.53 8.14
C ILE A 26 9.93 -4.70 8.17
N SER A 27 9.01 -4.93 7.23
CA SER A 27 7.75 -4.19 7.13
C SER A 27 6.68 -4.66 8.11
N GLY A 28 6.77 -5.91 8.58
CA GLY A 28 5.68 -6.63 9.27
C GLY A 28 4.51 -7.00 8.34
N ASN A 29 4.54 -6.64 7.05
CA ASN A 29 3.49 -7.01 6.11
C ASN A 29 3.68 -8.45 5.62
N LYS A 30 2.85 -9.38 6.08
CA LYS A 30 2.91 -10.80 5.68
C LYS A 30 2.53 -11.04 4.21
N ASP A 31 1.85 -10.08 3.58
CA ASP A 31 1.40 -10.15 2.19
C ASP A 31 2.34 -9.40 1.23
N LEU A 32 3.47 -8.87 1.74
CA LEU A 32 4.45 -8.19 0.91
C LEU A 32 5.05 -9.13 -0.14
N MET A 33 5.21 -8.62 -1.36
CA MET A 33 5.86 -9.33 -2.47
C MET A 33 6.93 -8.46 -3.13
N ILE A 34 7.92 -9.10 -3.76
CA ILE A 34 8.97 -8.41 -4.51
C ILE A 34 8.73 -8.59 -6.00
N ASN A 35 8.82 -7.50 -6.76
CA ASN A 35 8.63 -7.53 -8.20
C ASN A 35 9.77 -6.80 -8.91
N PHE A 36 10.34 -7.44 -9.92
CA PHE A 36 11.34 -6.80 -10.78
C PHE A 36 10.69 -6.35 -12.10
N ILE A 37 10.86 -5.08 -12.44
CA ILE A 37 10.26 -4.46 -13.62
C ILE A 37 11.35 -3.83 -14.51
N GLY A 38 11.28 -4.06 -15.82
CA GLY A 38 12.27 -3.58 -16.79
C GLY A 38 12.28 -2.07 -17.03
N ASN A 39 11.11 -1.41 -16.98
CA ASN A 39 10.94 -0.02 -17.43
C ASN A 39 10.81 1.02 -16.31
N ILE A 40 11.24 0.71 -15.07
CA ILE A 40 11.21 1.68 -13.97
C ILE A 40 12.60 2.24 -13.68
N PRO A 41 12.75 3.57 -13.57
CA PRO A 41 14.05 4.19 -13.29
C PRO A 41 14.43 4.11 -11.80
N SER A 42 13.43 3.99 -10.91
CA SER A 42 13.60 4.06 -9.45
C SER A 42 12.99 2.84 -8.76
N VAL A 43 13.48 2.59 -7.54
CA VAL A 43 12.89 1.65 -6.59
C VAL A 43 11.78 2.37 -5.83
N TYR A 44 10.70 1.66 -5.52
CA TYR A 44 9.60 2.20 -4.71
C TYR A 44 8.72 1.07 -4.13
N THR A 45 7.85 1.41 -3.18
CA THR A 45 6.83 0.51 -2.63
C THR A 45 5.42 1.12 -2.64
N ASP A 46 4.40 0.26 -2.81
CA ASP A 46 2.98 0.58 -2.64
C ASP A 46 2.39 -0.01 -1.35
N CYS A 47 3.25 -0.41 -0.40
CA CYS A 47 2.98 -1.18 0.81
C CYS A 47 2.77 -2.68 0.61
N ARG A 48 2.40 -3.14 -0.58
CA ARG A 48 2.14 -4.55 -0.88
C ARG A 48 3.20 -5.17 -1.79
N PHE A 49 3.77 -4.37 -2.66
CA PHE A 49 4.88 -4.72 -3.51
C PHE A 49 6.05 -3.78 -3.26
N ILE A 50 7.25 -4.33 -3.38
CA ILE A 50 8.46 -3.55 -3.58
C ILE A 50 8.91 -3.79 -5.02
N TYR A 51 9.03 -2.70 -5.77
CA TYR A 51 9.38 -2.73 -7.18
C TYR A 51 10.85 -2.38 -7.35
N LEU A 52 11.61 -3.31 -7.93
CA LEU A 52 13.02 -3.12 -8.25
C LEU A 52 13.25 -3.09 -9.77
N PRO A 53 14.15 -2.22 -10.26
CA PRO A 53 14.62 -2.29 -11.63
C PRO A 53 15.27 -3.64 -11.97
N ASP A 54 15.05 -4.14 -13.19
CA ASP A 54 15.58 -5.43 -13.66
C ASP A 54 17.10 -5.57 -13.57
N LYS A 55 17.84 -4.46 -13.63
CA LYS A 55 19.31 -4.45 -13.44
C LYS A 55 19.74 -5.05 -12.10
N PHE A 56 18.88 -5.03 -11.09
CA PHE A 56 19.16 -5.60 -9.78
C PHE A 56 18.80 -7.09 -9.65
N LYS A 57 18.17 -7.72 -10.67
CA LYS A 57 17.92 -9.18 -10.67
C LYS A 57 19.21 -9.96 -10.45
N LYS A 58 20.31 -9.49 -11.06
CA LYS A 58 21.63 -10.13 -10.96
C LYS A 58 22.48 -9.63 -9.78
N ASP A 59 22.15 -8.50 -9.16
CA ASP A 59 22.89 -7.93 -8.03
C ASP A 59 22.10 -8.11 -6.72
N LEU A 60 22.18 -9.32 -6.14
CA LEU A 60 21.41 -9.70 -4.96
C LEU A 60 21.73 -8.82 -3.74
N ARG A 61 23.00 -8.43 -3.56
CA ARG A 61 23.39 -7.57 -2.42
C ARG A 61 22.69 -6.23 -2.50
N SER A 62 22.70 -5.59 -3.67
CA SER A 62 21.98 -4.33 -3.88
C SER A 62 20.49 -4.49 -3.72
N ALA A 63 19.91 -5.57 -4.26
CA ALA A 63 18.50 -5.87 -4.10
C ALA A 63 18.12 -6.04 -2.61
N GLN A 64 18.94 -6.71 -1.80
CA GLN A 64 18.72 -6.83 -0.35
C GLN A 64 18.71 -5.46 0.35
N GLY A 65 19.67 -4.59 0.01
CA GLY A 65 19.74 -3.24 0.58
C GLY A 65 18.52 -2.39 0.21
N LEU A 66 18.12 -2.42 -1.06
CA LEU A 66 16.96 -1.71 -1.58
C LEU A 66 15.65 -2.23 -0.97
N VAL A 67 15.47 -3.56 -0.90
CA VAL A 67 14.29 -4.16 -0.27
C VAL A 67 14.20 -3.78 1.21
N ALA A 68 15.31 -3.83 1.95
CA ALA A 68 15.32 -3.43 3.36
C ALA A 68 14.96 -1.96 3.55
N HIS A 69 15.41 -1.08 2.66
CA HIS A 69 15.07 0.34 2.66
C HIS A 69 13.56 0.55 2.44
N GLU A 70 13.01 0.04 1.34
CA GLU A 70 11.60 0.21 1.00
C GLU A 70 10.66 -0.42 2.05
N SER A 71 11.05 -1.58 2.59
CA SER A 71 10.31 -2.22 3.68
C SER A 71 10.31 -1.38 4.95
N GLY A 72 11.37 -0.61 5.17
CA GLY A 72 11.50 0.33 6.27
C GLY A 72 10.45 1.44 6.18
N HIS A 73 10.15 1.98 4.99
CA HIS A 73 9.07 2.97 4.87
C HIS A 73 7.72 2.43 5.35
N ILE A 74 7.44 1.15 5.12
CA ILE A 74 6.21 0.47 5.58
C ILE A 74 6.26 0.24 7.10
N GLY A 75 7.36 -0.32 7.60
CA GLY A 75 7.50 -0.74 8.99
C GLY A 75 7.71 0.43 9.97
N TYR A 76 8.41 1.49 9.55
CA TYR A 76 8.96 2.50 10.46
C TYR A 76 8.21 3.84 10.43
N GLY A 77 6.94 3.84 10.06
CA GLY A 77 6.09 5.02 10.31
C GLY A 77 6.06 6.08 9.20
N SER A 78 6.62 5.83 7.99
CA SER A 78 6.62 6.86 6.93
C SER A 78 5.21 7.16 6.38
N PHE A 79 4.26 6.24 6.52
CA PHE A 79 2.87 6.44 6.10
C PHE A 79 2.03 7.23 7.13
N GLU A 80 2.60 7.48 8.30
CA GLU A 80 2.04 8.21 9.44
C GLU A 80 2.60 9.64 9.53
N LEU A 81 3.42 10.08 8.56
CA LEU A 81 3.92 11.46 8.45
C LEU A 81 2.87 12.48 8.00
N CYS A 82 1.69 12.01 7.58
CA CYS A 82 0.70 12.85 6.87
C CYS A 82 1.31 13.60 5.67
N PHE A 83 2.07 12.87 4.85
CA PHE A 83 2.92 13.39 3.76
C PHE A 83 2.33 14.55 2.95
N ILE A 84 1.08 14.42 2.46
CA ILE A 84 0.42 15.49 1.68
C ILE A 84 0.27 16.76 2.50
N ARG A 85 -0.25 16.64 3.73
CA ARG A 85 -0.46 17.77 4.63
C ARG A 85 0.88 18.43 4.97
N LEU A 86 1.93 17.64 5.18
CA LEU A 86 3.27 18.16 5.43
C LEU A 86 3.83 18.93 4.22
N VAL A 87 3.71 18.37 3.01
CA VAL A 87 4.13 19.05 1.76
C VAL A 87 3.40 20.40 1.62
N ASP A 88 2.07 20.39 1.76
CA ASP A 88 1.24 21.59 1.61
C ASP A 88 1.57 22.63 2.68
N SER A 89 1.73 22.20 3.94
CA SER A 89 2.08 23.07 5.06
C SER A 89 3.44 23.74 4.84
N LEU A 90 4.49 22.97 4.52
CA LEU A 90 5.85 23.52 4.31
C LEU A 90 5.91 24.44 3.08
N ALA A 91 5.27 24.06 1.97
CA ALA A 91 5.23 24.86 0.77
C ALA A 91 4.55 26.21 1.00
N LYS A 92 3.41 26.21 1.71
CA LYS A 92 2.66 27.42 2.06
C LYS A 92 3.44 28.28 3.06
N LYS A 93 3.91 27.69 4.16
CA LYS A 93 4.61 28.38 5.26
C LYS A 93 5.88 29.08 4.78
N TYR A 94 6.67 28.39 3.96
CA TYR A 94 7.98 28.90 3.51
C TYR A 94 8.00 29.46 2.09
N LYS A 95 6.85 29.49 1.39
CA LYS A 95 6.70 29.98 0.01
C LYS A 95 7.68 29.30 -0.96
N VAL A 96 7.83 27.98 -0.82
CA VAL A 96 8.70 27.16 -1.68
C VAL A 96 7.88 26.30 -2.65
N PRO A 97 8.45 25.87 -3.80
CA PRO A 97 7.76 24.98 -4.72
C PRO A 97 7.35 23.65 -4.06
N LEU A 98 6.15 23.14 -4.37
CA LEU A 98 5.65 21.85 -3.85
C LEU A 98 6.64 20.69 -4.13
N LEU A 99 7.24 20.66 -5.33
CA LEU A 99 8.23 19.65 -5.69
C LEU A 99 9.51 19.72 -4.84
N PHE A 100 9.90 20.92 -4.42
CA PHE A 100 11.04 21.10 -3.53
C PHE A 100 10.73 20.57 -2.13
N ALA A 101 9.60 20.96 -1.55
CA ALA A 101 9.17 20.47 -0.23
C ALA A 101 9.06 18.94 -0.21
N LYS A 102 8.45 18.35 -1.24
CA LYS A 102 8.38 16.91 -1.45
C LYS A 102 9.75 16.23 -1.50
N SER A 103 10.67 16.78 -2.29
CA SER A 103 12.02 16.22 -2.42
C SER A 103 12.82 16.32 -1.12
N LEU A 104 12.63 17.40 -0.36
CA LEU A 104 13.22 17.56 0.97
C LEU A 104 12.72 16.50 1.96
N ILE A 105 11.41 16.27 2.00
CA ILE A 105 10.82 15.24 2.88
C ILE A 105 11.37 13.87 2.54
N ASN A 106 11.46 13.51 1.25
CA ASN A 106 12.05 12.24 0.82
C ASN A 106 13.50 12.10 1.31
N VAL A 107 14.33 13.14 1.19
CA VAL A 107 15.71 13.11 1.69
C VAL A 107 15.77 12.85 3.20
N VAL A 108 14.96 13.56 3.98
CA VAL A 108 14.94 13.40 5.44
C VAL A 108 14.44 12.00 5.82
N GLU A 109 13.41 11.51 5.15
CA GLU A 109 12.87 10.18 5.39
C GLU A 109 13.84 9.07 5.03
N ASP A 110 14.50 9.14 3.88
CA ASP A 110 15.48 8.14 3.47
C ASP A 110 16.60 8.04 4.51
N VAL A 111 17.09 9.18 4.99
CA VAL A 111 18.10 9.26 6.06
C VAL A 111 17.60 8.60 7.35
N ARG A 112 16.35 8.87 7.76
CA ARG A 112 15.75 8.28 8.96
C ARG A 112 15.60 6.77 8.83
N ILE A 113 15.04 6.29 7.71
CA ILE A 113 14.87 4.86 7.42
C ILE A 113 16.21 4.14 7.40
N ASN A 114 17.22 4.74 6.76
CA ASN A 114 18.57 4.21 6.72
C ASN A 114 19.24 4.24 8.11
N GLY A 115 18.96 5.24 8.94
CA GLY A 115 19.36 5.28 10.35
C GLY A 115 18.81 4.11 11.16
N ILE A 116 17.51 3.80 11.02
CA ILE A 116 16.90 2.64 11.69
C ILE A 116 17.49 1.33 11.17
N ASN A 117 17.62 1.19 9.85
CA ASN A 117 18.23 -0.01 9.25
C ASN A 117 19.70 -0.18 9.64
N LYS A 118 20.46 0.90 9.85
CA LYS A 118 21.84 0.83 10.37
C LYS A 118 21.89 0.20 11.76
N ILE A 119 20.89 0.47 12.61
CA ILE A 119 20.80 -0.08 13.98
C ILE A 119 20.25 -1.51 13.96
N LYS A 120 19.11 -1.74 13.30
CA LYS A 120 18.36 -3.01 13.36
C LYS A 120 18.87 -4.06 12.37
N PHE A 121 19.31 -3.64 11.18
CA PHE A 121 19.71 -4.52 10.07
C PHE A 121 21.02 -4.05 9.41
N PRO A 122 22.13 -3.96 10.16
CA PRO A 122 23.38 -3.34 9.70
C PRO A 122 23.96 -3.97 8.42
N GLY A 123 23.72 -5.27 8.19
CA GLY A 123 24.13 -5.96 6.97
C GLY A 123 23.45 -5.39 5.71
N PHE A 124 22.13 -5.21 5.75
CA PHE A 124 21.38 -4.66 4.61
C PHE A 124 21.68 -3.18 4.40
N TYR A 125 21.86 -2.42 5.50
CA TYR A 125 22.34 -1.04 5.42
C TYR A 125 23.72 -0.93 4.73
N ARG A 126 24.67 -1.81 5.07
CA ARG A 126 26.00 -1.85 4.40
C ARG A 126 25.88 -2.15 2.91
N ASN A 127 24.98 -3.05 2.53
CA ASN A 127 24.72 -3.36 1.13
C ASN A 127 24.18 -2.13 0.36
N LEU A 128 23.19 -1.42 0.94
CA LEU A 128 22.66 -0.19 0.35
C LEU A 128 23.75 0.89 0.25
N ARG A 129 24.52 1.09 1.32
CA ARG A 129 25.63 2.04 1.33
C ARG A 129 26.68 1.73 0.26
N SER A 130 26.98 0.45 0.02
CA SER A 130 27.87 0.02 -1.06
C SER A 130 27.31 0.34 -2.43
N LEU A 131 25.99 0.20 -2.63
CA LEU A 131 25.33 0.63 -3.86
C LEU A 131 25.46 2.15 -4.03
N THR A 132 25.15 2.94 -3.00
CA THR A 132 25.28 4.40 -3.04
C THR A 132 26.70 4.85 -3.38
N LYS A 133 27.73 4.21 -2.80
CA LYS A 133 29.14 4.47 -3.16
C LYS A 133 29.42 4.30 -4.65
N ARG A 134 28.85 3.28 -5.30
CA ARG A 134 28.99 3.07 -6.75
C ARG A 134 28.25 4.13 -7.58
N LEU A 135 27.20 4.74 -7.02
CA LEU A 135 26.41 5.80 -7.68
C LEU A 135 26.97 7.22 -7.44
N ILE A 136 27.93 7.42 -6.53
CA ILE A 136 28.54 8.74 -6.24
C ILE A 136 29.01 9.47 -7.51
N PRO A 137 29.70 8.84 -8.48
CA PRO A 137 30.12 9.54 -9.71
C PRO A 137 28.95 10.11 -10.50
N GLU A 138 27.85 9.35 -10.61
CA GLU A 138 26.62 9.80 -11.29
C GLU A 138 25.98 10.96 -10.51
N ILE A 139 25.88 10.84 -9.18
CA ILE A 139 25.34 11.90 -8.31
C ILE A 139 26.16 13.19 -8.46
N ARG A 140 27.50 13.09 -8.47
CA ARG A 140 28.40 14.24 -8.63
C ARG A 140 28.16 15.01 -9.92
N SER A 141 27.82 14.33 -11.01
CA SER A 141 27.54 15.00 -12.28
C SER A 141 26.28 15.88 -12.24
N ARG A 142 25.36 15.62 -11.29
CA ARG A 142 24.09 16.33 -11.12
C ARG A 142 24.12 17.40 -10.02
N LEU A 143 25.23 17.57 -9.30
CA LEU A 143 25.32 18.46 -8.13
C LEU A 143 25.17 19.97 -8.44
N ASN A 144 25.21 20.39 -9.70
CA ASN A 144 25.11 21.81 -10.09
C ASN A 144 23.67 22.36 -10.12
N SER A 145 22.65 21.54 -9.80
CA SER A 145 21.24 21.96 -9.72
C SER A 145 20.77 22.14 -8.27
N ILE A 146 19.56 22.68 -8.07
CA ILE A 146 18.89 22.71 -6.75
C ILE A 146 18.65 21.29 -6.21
N GLU A 147 18.41 20.30 -7.06
CA GLU A 147 18.35 18.89 -6.63
C GLU A 147 19.72 18.38 -6.16
N GLY A 148 20.80 18.99 -6.66
CA GLY A 148 22.17 18.75 -6.23
C GLY A 148 22.41 19.07 -4.76
N ILE A 149 21.85 20.16 -4.23
CA ILE A 149 22.03 20.49 -2.81
C ILE A 149 21.30 19.50 -1.89
N LEU A 150 20.10 19.05 -2.26
CA LEU A 150 19.36 18.04 -1.50
C LEU A 150 20.11 16.70 -1.51
N SER A 151 20.67 16.31 -2.67
CA SER A 151 21.53 15.12 -2.78
C SER A 151 22.78 15.22 -1.91
N TYR A 152 23.41 16.40 -1.85
CA TYR A 152 24.57 16.65 -0.98
C TYR A 152 24.19 16.55 0.51
N ILE A 153 23.05 17.13 0.90
CA ILE A 153 22.55 17.07 2.28
C ILE A 153 22.24 15.63 2.67
N ASN A 154 21.62 14.83 1.78
CA ASN A 154 21.39 13.41 2.03
C ASN A 154 22.71 12.68 2.35
N LEU A 155 23.72 12.82 1.47
CA LEU A 155 25.04 12.19 1.66
C LEU A 155 25.80 12.73 2.89
N TYR A 156 25.63 14.02 3.21
CA TYR A 156 26.16 14.61 4.44
C TYR A 156 25.54 13.98 5.68
N MET A 157 24.22 13.89 5.71
CA MET A 157 23.46 13.29 6.80
C MET A 157 23.83 11.82 6.99
N GLU A 158 24.04 11.07 5.90
CA GLU A 158 24.49 9.67 5.96
C GLU A 158 26.00 9.46 6.23
N ASP A 159 26.74 10.45 6.71
CA ASP A 159 28.16 10.33 7.06
C ASP A 159 29.08 9.88 5.89
N PHE A 160 28.78 10.23 4.63
CA PHE A 160 29.74 9.98 3.55
C PHE A 160 30.93 10.94 3.68
N GLU A 161 32.14 10.40 3.79
CA GLU A 161 33.39 11.14 4.09
C GLU A 161 33.60 12.34 3.17
N ASP A 162 33.40 12.15 1.86
CA ASP A 162 33.56 13.18 0.83
C ASP A 162 32.55 14.34 0.93
N PHE A 163 31.49 14.17 1.74
CA PHE A 163 30.36 15.09 1.86
C PHE A 163 30.25 15.76 3.24
N GLN A 164 31.25 15.56 4.11
CA GLN A 164 31.26 16.15 5.47
C GLN A 164 31.69 17.62 5.52
N LYS A 165 32.11 18.20 4.39
CA LYS A 165 32.51 19.60 4.29
C LYS A 165 31.34 20.45 3.80
N ARG A 166 31.31 21.71 4.18
CA ARG A 166 30.32 22.67 3.65
C ARG A 166 30.47 22.78 2.13
N PRO A 167 29.41 22.55 1.34
CA PRO A 167 29.49 22.57 -0.11
C PRO A 167 29.75 23.98 -0.65
N LYS A 168 30.42 24.05 -1.80
CA LYS A 168 30.57 25.27 -2.60
C LYS A 168 30.03 24.97 -4.00
N PHE A 169 28.78 25.34 -4.26
CA PHE A 169 28.19 25.23 -5.60
C PHE A 169 28.27 26.56 -6.33
N LYS A 170 28.28 26.54 -7.66
CA LYS A 170 28.30 27.77 -8.47
C LYS A 170 27.10 28.69 -8.19
N LEU A 171 25.95 28.11 -7.87
CA LEU A 171 24.68 28.82 -7.69
C LEU A 171 24.24 28.96 -6.22
N ILE A 172 24.80 28.17 -5.30
CA ILE A 172 24.38 28.14 -3.90
C ILE A 172 25.62 28.10 -2.99
N THR A 173 25.75 29.12 -2.13
CA THR A 173 26.81 29.20 -1.11
C THR A 173 26.18 29.29 0.27
N LEU A 174 26.16 28.19 1.02
CA LEU A 174 25.59 28.15 2.37
C LEU A 174 26.42 28.98 3.36
N SER A 175 25.73 29.78 4.18
CA SER A 175 26.35 30.49 5.29
C SER A 175 26.91 29.52 6.35
N LYS A 176 27.92 29.95 7.13
CA LYS A 176 28.44 29.12 8.23
C LYS A 176 27.35 28.80 9.27
N LYS A 177 26.47 29.77 9.54
CA LYS A 177 25.33 29.63 10.46
C LYS A 177 24.35 28.57 9.98
N ASP A 178 23.96 28.63 8.70
CA ASP A 178 23.02 27.67 8.13
C ASP A 178 23.61 26.25 8.06
N TRP A 179 24.90 26.10 7.73
CA TRP A 179 25.56 24.79 7.76
C TRP A 179 25.63 24.20 9.18
N LYS A 180 25.88 25.03 10.19
CA LYS A 180 25.78 24.63 11.60
C LYS A 180 24.34 24.20 11.94
N GLY A 181 23.34 24.91 11.43
CA GLY A 181 21.92 24.55 11.57
C GLY A 181 21.59 23.18 10.97
N ILE A 182 22.03 22.90 9.74
CA ILE A 182 21.86 21.57 9.09
C ILE A 182 22.55 20.47 9.92
N SER A 183 23.70 20.78 10.53
CA SER A 183 24.41 19.86 11.41
C SER A 183 23.63 19.55 12.69
N LYS A 184 22.95 20.56 13.28
CA LYS A 184 22.05 20.33 14.42
C LYS A 184 20.85 19.48 14.04
N VAL A 185 20.25 19.73 12.87
CA VAL A 185 19.15 18.90 12.36
C VAL A 185 19.59 17.44 12.21
N LYS A 186 20.78 17.19 11.63
CA LYS A 186 21.36 15.84 11.54
C LYS A 186 21.46 15.18 12.92
N SER A 187 22.06 15.87 13.90
CA SER A 187 22.19 15.35 15.26
C SER A 187 20.84 15.05 15.93
N PHE A 188 19.86 15.92 15.72
CA PHE A 188 18.49 15.75 16.23
C PHE A 188 17.80 14.53 15.61
N LEU A 189 17.83 14.40 14.28
CA LEU A 189 17.23 13.29 13.54
C LEU A 189 17.86 11.93 13.92
N TYR A 190 19.15 11.88 14.24
CA TYR A 190 19.76 10.63 14.73
C TYR A 190 19.49 10.35 16.21
N LYS A 191 19.13 11.36 17.01
CA LYS A 191 18.78 11.18 18.41
C LYS A 191 17.38 10.59 18.57
N SER A 192 16.44 11.01 17.72
CA SER A 192 15.08 10.49 17.66
C SER A 192 14.81 10.08 16.21
N LEU A 193 14.58 8.78 15.96
CA LEU A 193 14.31 8.24 14.63
C LEU A 193 12.79 8.05 14.39
N SER A 194 11.97 8.95 14.93
CA SER A 194 10.51 8.92 14.83
C SER A 194 9.99 9.76 13.64
N PRO A 195 8.73 9.56 13.21
CA PRO A 195 8.08 10.46 12.24
C PRO A 195 8.09 11.94 12.68
N SER A 196 7.97 12.20 13.98
CA SER A 196 7.99 13.56 14.54
C SER A 196 9.34 14.25 14.36
N SER A 197 10.45 13.54 14.53
CA SER A 197 11.76 14.13 14.30
C SER A 197 12.00 14.46 12.82
N SER A 198 11.45 13.66 11.91
CA SER A 198 11.44 13.97 10.48
C SER A 198 10.64 15.23 10.16
N ILE A 199 9.44 15.38 10.72
CA ILE A 199 8.59 16.56 10.50
C ILE A 199 9.34 17.84 10.93
N ILE A 200 9.91 17.85 12.14
CA ILE A 200 10.67 19.00 12.65
C ILE A 200 11.93 19.25 11.82
N SER A 201 12.63 18.18 11.43
CA SER A 201 13.80 18.28 10.56
C SER A 201 13.45 18.90 9.21
N CYS A 202 12.32 18.51 8.62
CA CYS A 202 11.82 19.09 7.36
C CYS A 202 11.47 20.57 7.52
N ASP A 203 10.79 20.95 8.61
CA ASP A 203 10.43 22.36 8.90
C ASP A 203 11.67 23.25 8.96
N ILE A 204 12.66 22.87 9.79
CA ILE A 204 13.89 23.65 9.98
C ILE A 204 14.75 23.66 8.71
N LEU A 205 14.89 22.53 8.01
CA LEU A 205 15.64 22.50 6.75
C LEU A 205 14.96 23.34 5.67
N CYS A 206 13.63 23.33 5.59
CA CYS A 206 12.90 24.16 4.64
C CYS A 206 13.13 25.65 4.93
N LYS A 207 13.06 26.05 6.21
CA LYS A 207 13.38 27.40 6.68
C LYS A 207 14.81 27.84 6.35
N ILE A 208 15.78 26.93 6.43
CA ILE A 208 17.18 27.20 6.06
C ILE A 208 17.32 27.33 4.54
N LEU A 209 16.79 26.36 3.80
CA LEU A 209 17.05 26.20 2.36
C LEU A 209 16.24 27.18 1.50
N LYS A 210 15.09 27.67 1.96
CA LYS A 210 14.30 28.67 1.22
C LYS A 210 15.11 29.91 0.84
N LYS A 211 16.11 30.28 1.66
CA LYS A 211 17.00 31.43 1.44
C LYS A 211 17.86 31.31 0.18
N TYR A 212 18.00 30.09 -0.35
CA TYR A 212 18.87 29.74 -1.46
C TYR A 212 18.09 29.29 -2.70
N LEU A 213 16.76 29.36 -2.65
CA LEU A 213 15.90 29.08 -3.79
C LEU A 213 15.64 30.37 -4.58
N PRO A 214 15.56 30.29 -5.91
CA PRO A 214 15.14 31.44 -6.72
C PRO A 214 13.71 31.83 -6.36
N GLU A 215 13.42 33.13 -6.33
CA GLU A 215 12.06 33.62 -6.11
C GLU A 215 11.13 33.12 -7.22
N PRO A 216 9.87 32.75 -6.89
CA PRO A 216 8.91 32.32 -7.89
C PRO A 216 8.64 33.48 -8.87
N PRO A 217 8.49 33.22 -10.18
CA PRO A 217 8.21 34.27 -11.15
C PRO A 217 6.91 35.02 -10.81
N THR A 218 6.96 36.35 -10.87
CA THR A 218 5.91 37.29 -10.45
C THR A 218 4.75 37.44 -11.44
N ASN A 219 4.78 36.80 -12.60
CA ASN A 219 3.72 36.91 -13.61
C ASN A 219 2.86 35.64 -13.68
N PRO A 220 1.52 35.73 -13.56
CA PRO A 220 0.66 34.61 -13.89
C PRO A 220 0.74 34.32 -15.40
N PRO A 221 0.84 33.06 -15.84
CA PRO A 221 0.82 32.75 -17.26
C PRO A 221 -0.53 33.15 -17.86
N SER A 222 -0.48 34.04 -18.86
CA SER A 222 -1.62 34.50 -19.65
C SER A 222 -2.26 33.33 -20.41
N ASN A 223 -3.58 33.18 -20.25
CA ASN A 223 -4.53 32.46 -21.11
C ASN A 223 -3.97 31.33 -21.99
N GLY A 224 -3.95 30.13 -21.41
CA GLY A 224 -3.83 28.88 -22.15
C GLY A 224 -3.93 27.71 -21.19
N ARG A 225 -5.12 27.11 -21.07
CA ARG A 225 -5.47 25.92 -20.26
C ARG A 225 -4.94 25.97 -18.81
N SER A 226 -5.87 26.18 -17.87
CA SER A 226 -5.63 26.17 -16.42
C SER A 226 -4.53 25.19 -15.97
N PRO A 227 -3.43 25.67 -15.35
CA PRO A 227 -2.32 24.84 -14.87
C PRO A 227 -2.73 23.81 -13.81
N GLN A 228 -3.92 23.98 -13.22
CA GLN A 228 -4.49 23.04 -12.24
C GLN A 228 -4.68 21.62 -12.78
N ASN A 229 -4.79 21.42 -14.10
CA ASN A 229 -5.01 20.09 -14.69
C ASN A 229 -3.76 19.35 -15.17
N GLN A 230 -2.61 20.03 -15.32
CA GLN A 230 -1.35 19.35 -15.68
C GLN A 230 -0.51 18.96 -14.47
N HIS A 231 -0.70 19.62 -13.32
CA HIS A 231 0.07 19.36 -12.10
C HIS A 231 -0.43 18.19 -11.24
N ARG A 232 -1.55 17.54 -11.61
CA ARG A 232 -2.04 16.33 -10.94
C ARG A 232 -1.24 15.06 -11.26
N ASN A 233 -0.32 15.10 -12.24
CA ASN A 233 0.42 13.91 -12.71
C ASN A 233 1.79 13.68 -12.06
N THR A 234 2.23 14.53 -11.12
CA THR A 234 3.50 14.38 -10.40
C THR A 234 3.32 14.10 -8.91
N LEU A 235 2.15 13.58 -8.53
CA LEU A 235 1.93 13.01 -7.21
C LEU A 235 2.29 11.51 -7.22
N THR A 236 3.38 11.14 -6.53
CA THR A 236 3.94 9.79 -6.39
C THR A 236 3.02 8.89 -5.54
N GLN A 237 3.21 7.57 -5.61
CA GLN A 237 2.35 6.56 -5.00
C GLN A 237 2.05 6.72 -3.49
N MET A 238 2.94 7.36 -2.71
CA MET A 238 2.62 7.78 -1.32
C MET A 238 1.37 8.67 -1.24
N GLU A 239 1.10 9.49 -2.26
CA GLU A 239 -0.05 10.39 -2.36
C GLU A 239 -1.33 9.68 -2.81
N LEU A 240 -1.20 8.60 -3.59
CA LEU A 240 -2.31 7.67 -3.85
C LEU A 240 -2.64 6.86 -2.57
N ASN A 241 -1.63 6.57 -1.74
CA ASN A 241 -1.78 5.85 -0.48
C ASN A 241 -2.35 6.70 0.66
N SER A 242 -1.97 7.98 0.77
CA SER A 242 -2.53 8.93 1.74
C SER A 242 -3.92 9.44 1.36
N ARG A 243 -4.26 9.57 0.06
CA ARG A 243 -5.61 10.04 -0.38
C ARG A 243 -6.78 9.11 -0.05
N ASN A 244 -6.57 7.80 0.11
CA ASN A 244 -7.66 6.88 0.48
C ASN A 244 -7.68 6.53 1.98
N LYS A 245 -7.05 7.34 2.86
CA LYS A 245 -7.19 7.20 4.32
C LYS A 245 -8.56 7.74 4.76
N LYS A 246 -9.65 7.14 4.28
CA LYS A 246 -11.00 7.39 4.82
C LYS A 246 -11.24 6.45 6.00
N CYS A 247 -11.09 7.04 7.19
CA CYS A 247 -11.79 6.71 8.43
C CYS A 247 -11.59 5.27 8.98
N ASP A 248 -10.46 5.01 9.64
CA ASP A 248 -10.33 4.05 10.76
C ASP A 248 -9.15 4.43 11.67
N GLU A 249 -9.24 4.04 12.95
CA GLU A 249 -8.46 4.54 14.09
C GLU A 249 -7.03 4.96 13.76
N LYS A 250 -6.80 6.27 13.77
CA LYS A 250 -5.46 6.86 13.63
C LYS A 250 -4.54 6.27 14.69
N THR A 251 -3.38 5.76 14.26
CA THR A 251 -2.36 5.27 15.20
C THR A 251 -1.89 6.41 16.10
N GLN A 252 -1.22 6.11 17.21
CA GLN A 252 -0.63 7.17 18.04
C GLN A 252 0.35 8.02 17.23
N LEU A 253 1.14 7.39 16.34
CA LEU A 253 2.03 8.10 15.41
C LEU A 253 1.28 9.05 14.47
N ASP A 254 0.14 8.63 13.92
CA ASP A 254 -0.71 9.50 13.09
C ASP A 254 -1.19 10.71 13.86
N LYS A 255 -1.72 10.49 15.07
CA LYS A 255 -2.25 11.57 15.93
C LYS A 255 -1.15 12.56 16.28
N THR A 256 0.02 12.07 16.69
CA THR A 256 1.16 12.93 17.04
C THR A 256 1.69 13.70 15.83
N SER A 257 1.75 13.08 14.63
CA SER A 257 2.19 13.76 13.42
C SER A 257 1.23 14.87 12.99
N GLU A 258 -0.07 14.64 13.05
CA GLU A 258 -1.07 15.66 12.72
C GLU A 258 -1.05 16.83 13.70
N GLU A 259 -1.01 16.55 15.00
CA GLU A 259 -0.93 17.58 16.06
C GLU A 259 0.37 18.40 15.92
N LEU A 260 1.48 17.74 15.57
CA LEU A 260 2.76 18.40 15.36
C LEU A 260 2.76 19.30 14.12
N ILE A 261 2.20 18.83 12.99
CA ILE A 261 2.09 19.64 11.78
C ILE A 261 1.23 20.88 12.05
N GLU A 262 0.10 20.72 12.75
CA GLU A 262 -0.79 21.82 13.11
C GLU A 262 -0.08 22.87 13.97
N LYS A 263 0.64 22.44 15.01
CA LYS A 263 1.42 23.36 15.87
C LYS A 263 2.52 24.11 15.11
N LEU A 264 3.11 23.48 14.10
CA LEU A 264 4.15 24.08 13.26
C LEU A 264 3.59 24.95 12.13
N GLU A 265 2.28 24.98 11.85
CA GLU A 265 1.72 25.85 10.81
C GLU A 265 1.88 27.35 11.20
N ASP A 266 1.68 27.68 12.47
CA ASP A 266 1.64 29.06 12.97
C ASP A 266 2.89 29.49 13.75
N GLN A 267 3.75 28.54 14.16
CA GLN A 267 4.93 28.80 14.97
C GLN A 267 6.20 28.23 14.34
N ASP A 268 7.30 28.94 14.53
CA ASP A 268 8.59 28.64 13.92
C ASP A 268 9.56 28.06 14.96
N LEU A 269 10.24 26.98 14.59
CA LEU A 269 11.42 26.51 15.29
C LEU A 269 12.69 27.09 14.65
N ASP A 270 13.69 27.39 15.46
CA ASP A 270 15.03 27.71 15.04
C ASP A 270 15.97 26.52 15.28
N PRO A 271 17.09 26.41 14.54
CA PRO A 271 18.05 25.33 14.77
C PRO A 271 18.60 25.27 16.19
N ASP A 272 18.59 26.39 16.92
CA ASP A 272 19.05 26.45 18.32
C ASP A 272 18.03 25.85 19.30
N ASP A 273 16.73 25.89 18.98
CA ASP A 273 15.67 25.29 19.79
C ASP A 273 15.76 23.74 19.81
N LEU A 274 16.48 23.14 18.84
CA LEU A 274 16.73 21.70 18.83
C LEU A 274 17.55 21.23 20.03
N ASP A 275 18.45 22.06 20.56
CA ASP A 275 19.26 21.68 21.72
C ASP A 275 18.35 21.47 22.95
N ASP A 276 17.34 22.32 23.11
CA ASP A 276 16.33 22.19 24.16
C ASP A 276 15.45 20.97 23.95
N LEU A 277 15.03 20.67 22.72
CA LEU A 277 14.28 19.45 22.42
C LEU A 277 15.11 18.18 22.65
N MET A 278 16.44 18.27 22.62
CA MET A 278 17.36 17.16 22.85
C MET A 278 17.66 16.94 24.35
N ASN A 279 17.59 17.93 25.24
CA ASN A 279 18.01 17.77 26.64
C ASN A 279 16.96 17.04 27.50
N LYS A 280 17.30 15.82 27.98
CA LYS A 280 16.41 14.94 28.76
C LYS A 280 16.53 15.09 30.29
N GLU A 281 17.23 16.09 30.83
CA GLU A 281 17.42 16.24 32.29
C GLU A 281 16.81 17.53 32.86
N ASN A 282 16.01 17.34 33.93
CA ASN A 282 15.50 18.27 34.96
C ASN A 282 13.97 18.37 35.19
N GLY A 283 13.14 17.47 34.65
CA GLY A 283 11.69 17.48 34.93
C GLY A 283 11.20 16.54 36.05
N ARG A 284 12.03 15.59 36.52
CA ARG A 284 11.57 14.51 37.42
C ARG A 284 11.45 14.88 38.91
N LYS A 285 11.84 16.10 39.31
CA LYS A 285 11.75 16.54 40.72
C LYS A 285 10.60 17.52 41.01
N SER A 286 9.99 18.19 40.02
CA SER A 286 8.91 19.16 40.26
C SER A 286 7.50 18.56 40.25
N ASN A 287 7.27 17.45 39.54
CA ASN A 287 5.91 16.91 39.37
C ASN A 287 5.32 16.23 40.63
N LYS A 288 6.12 15.94 41.67
CA LYS A 288 5.60 15.35 42.93
C LYS A 288 5.10 16.40 43.94
N GLU A 289 5.44 17.67 43.75
CA GLU A 289 4.95 18.75 44.63
C GLU A 289 3.70 19.41 44.05
N GLU A 290 3.58 19.55 42.72
CA GLU A 290 2.38 20.12 42.08
C GLU A 290 1.13 19.22 42.14
N GLU A 291 1.28 17.89 42.16
CA GLU A 291 0.15 16.97 42.34
C GLU A 291 -0.44 17.02 43.76
N ARG A 292 0.37 17.35 44.79
CA ARG A 292 -0.10 17.45 46.18
C ARG A 292 -0.80 18.77 46.49
N ASP A 293 -0.50 19.83 45.77
CA ASP A 293 -1.12 21.14 45.97
C ASP A 293 -2.43 21.31 45.18
N ASN A 294 -2.61 20.57 44.08
CA ASN A 294 -3.89 20.56 43.33
C ASN A 294 -4.97 19.70 44.01
N GLU A 295 -4.62 18.57 44.64
CA GLU A 295 -5.58 17.78 45.43
C GLU A 295 -6.07 18.50 46.70
N LYS A 296 -5.29 19.44 47.24
CA LYS A 296 -5.70 20.28 48.38
C LYS A 296 -6.56 21.48 47.97
N LYS A 297 -6.45 21.97 46.73
CA LYS A 297 -7.26 23.09 46.21
C LYS A 297 -8.62 22.65 45.63
N GLU A 298 -8.75 21.42 45.16
CA GLU A 298 -10.04 20.87 44.72
C GLU A 298 -10.94 20.41 45.88
N LYS A 299 -10.37 20.06 47.04
CA LYS A 299 -11.16 19.71 48.23
C LYS A 299 -11.73 20.91 49.00
N SER A 300 -11.16 22.11 48.84
CA SER A 300 -11.66 23.33 49.49
C SER A 300 -12.68 24.09 48.64
N LYS A 301 -12.68 23.97 47.30
CA LYS A 301 -13.68 24.62 46.44
C LYS A 301 -15.04 23.92 46.41
N ASN A 302 -15.08 22.60 46.64
CA ASN A 302 -16.33 21.83 46.66
C ASN A 302 -17.11 21.91 47.99
N GLN A 303 -16.62 22.66 48.99
CA GLN A 303 -17.33 22.87 50.27
C GLN A 303 -17.94 24.28 50.43
N GLU A 304 -17.57 25.27 49.60
CA GLU A 304 -18.16 26.62 49.62
C GLU A 304 -19.28 26.82 48.57
N GLU A 305 -19.34 26.01 47.50
CA GLU A 305 -20.38 26.13 46.46
C GLU A 305 -21.71 25.42 46.79
N GLN A 306 -21.84 24.76 47.95
CA GLN A 306 -23.07 24.08 48.39
C GLN A 306 -23.80 24.78 49.55
N GLN A 307 -23.39 25.97 49.97
CA GLN A 307 -24.01 26.67 51.10
C GLN A 307 -24.65 28.04 50.79
N ASP A 308 -24.48 28.60 49.58
CA ASP A 308 -25.01 29.93 49.19
C ASP A 308 -26.10 29.90 48.09
N LYS A 309 -26.82 28.78 47.95
CA LYS A 309 -28.01 28.68 47.06
C LYS A 309 -29.27 28.19 47.77
N LEU A 310 -29.49 28.66 48.99
CA LEU A 310 -30.75 28.57 49.72
C LEU A 310 -30.96 29.87 50.49
N GLU A 311 -31.24 30.96 49.77
CA GLU A 311 -32.14 32.04 50.21
C GLU A 311 -32.34 33.02 49.06
N ASP A 312 -33.26 32.62 48.17
CA ASP A 312 -33.99 33.52 47.32
C ASP A 312 -34.63 34.64 48.17
N ASN A 313 -34.27 35.87 47.83
CA ASN A 313 -35.26 36.88 47.44
C ASN A 313 -36.46 37.06 48.38
N GLN A 314 -36.27 37.89 49.41
CA GLN A 314 -37.30 38.86 49.80
C GLN A 314 -36.65 40.18 50.26
N LYS A 315 -36.49 41.14 49.34
CA LYS A 315 -37.07 42.50 49.45
C LYS A 315 -36.48 43.41 48.37
N GLU A 316 -37.28 43.58 47.32
CA GLU A 316 -37.29 44.77 46.47
C GLU A 316 -37.55 46.04 47.30
N LYS A 317 -36.99 47.16 46.79
CA LYS A 317 -37.42 48.56 46.92
C LYS A 317 -37.22 49.27 48.27
N GLN A 318 -36.34 50.27 48.29
CA GLN A 318 -36.77 51.68 48.24
C GLN A 318 -35.59 52.60 47.90
N GLU A 319 -35.86 53.59 47.05
CA GLU A 319 -35.00 54.67 46.59
C GLU A 319 -34.58 55.69 47.68
N ASN A 320 -33.69 56.59 47.25
CA ASN A 320 -33.38 57.96 47.73
C ASN A 320 -32.17 58.11 48.66
N ILE A 321 -31.29 59.13 48.57
CA ILE A 321 -31.00 60.28 47.66
C ILE A 321 -29.71 60.96 48.24
N ASP A 322 -29.11 61.88 47.47
CA ASP A 322 -28.12 62.95 47.86
C ASP A 322 -26.61 62.61 47.84
N ALA A 323 -25.69 63.44 47.33
CA ALA A 323 -25.76 64.80 46.77
C ALA A 323 -24.52 65.13 45.90
N VAL A 324 -24.69 66.18 45.10
CA VAL A 324 -23.84 66.77 44.05
C VAL A 324 -23.01 67.95 44.58
N ARG A 325 -21.77 68.15 44.08
CA ARG A 325 -21.02 69.44 43.81
C ARG A 325 -19.51 69.25 44.05
N ASN A 326 -18.55 69.76 43.25
CA ASN A 326 -18.46 71.07 42.59
C ASN A 326 -17.56 71.03 41.34
N ARG A 327 -17.77 72.05 40.49
CA ARG A 327 -17.06 72.35 39.24
C ARG A 327 -16.20 73.63 39.40
N ASP A 328 -15.24 73.74 38.48
CA ASP A 328 -14.73 74.95 37.79
C ASP A 328 -13.42 75.66 38.21
N GLN A 329 -12.43 75.49 37.30
CA GLN A 329 -11.63 76.48 36.54
C GLN A 329 -10.74 77.53 37.24
N LYS A 330 -9.45 77.60 36.86
CA LYS A 330 -8.90 78.55 35.83
C LYS A 330 -7.35 78.59 35.75
N THR A 331 -6.85 78.56 34.50
CA THR A 331 -5.74 79.32 33.86
C THR A 331 -4.28 79.29 34.35
N GLY A 332 -3.34 79.07 33.40
CA GLY A 332 -2.12 79.90 33.25
C GLY A 332 -0.75 79.26 32.96
N GLN A 333 -0.38 79.15 31.67
CA GLN A 333 0.94 79.38 31.01
C GLN A 333 2.30 78.69 31.36
N PHE A 334 2.95 78.16 30.29
CA PHE A 334 4.40 78.10 29.90
C PHE A 334 5.39 77.31 30.80
N SER A 335 6.41 76.55 30.36
CA SER A 335 6.95 76.08 29.07
C SER A 335 8.25 75.26 29.31
N TYR A 336 8.54 74.22 28.50
CA TYR A 336 9.81 73.43 28.32
C TYR A 336 10.44 72.78 29.61
N GLU A 337 10.84 71.51 29.68
CA GLU A 337 11.61 70.68 28.76
C GLU A 337 11.17 69.20 28.74
N ILE A 338 11.37 68.62 27.56
CA ILE A 338 11.18 67.23 27.15
C ILE A 338 12.50 66.48 27.44
N GLU A 339 12.43 65.16 27.73
CA GLU A 339 13.36 64.10 27.25
C GLU A 339 13.61 62.92 28.21
N GLY A 340 13.10 62.91 29.45
CA GLY A 340 13.36 61.79 30.38
C GLY A 340 12.34 60.63 30.39
N PHE A 341 11.11 60.84 29.92
CA PHE A 341 9.98 59.95 30.26
C PHE A 341 9.51 59.00 29.15
N LYS A 342 9.96 59.18 27.91
CA LYS A 342 9.58 58.28 26.79
C LYS A 342 10.48 57.05 26.65
N GLU A 343 11.72 57.09 27.14
CA GLU A 343 12.59 55.91 27.07
C GLU A 343 12.24 54.82 28.09
N ASN A 344 11.73 55.19 29.28
CA ASN A 344 11.42 54.21 30.33
C ASN A 344 10.05 53.54 30.15
N LEU A 345 9.04 54.22 29.59
CA LEU A 345 7.76 53.58 29.24
C LEU A 345 7.88 52.64 28.03
N ILE A 346 8.75 52.94 27.07
CA ILE A 346 9.00 52.08 25.90
C ILE A 346 9.87 50.88 26.31
N LYS A 347 10.87 51.05 27.18
CA LYS A 347 11.68 49.92 27.71
C LYS A 347 10.88 48.99 28.62
N GLY A 348 9.95 49.52 29.44
CA GLY A 348 9.04 48.73 30.28
C GLY A 348 8.05 47.89 29.46
N ALA A 349 7.36 48.48 28.49
CA ALA A 349 6.42 47.77 27.61
C ALA A 349 7.13 46.74 26.72
N ILE A 350 8.32 47.04 26.20
CA ILE A 350 9.14 46.08 25.42
C ILE A 350 9.66 44.94 26.31
N SER A 351 9.91 45.18 27.60
CA SER A 351 10.34 44.12 28.52
C SER A 351 9.21 43.15 28.87
N GLU A 352 8.00 43.65 29.13
CA GLU A 352 6.82 42.82 29.39
C GLU A 352 6.37 42.02 28.16
N GLU A 353 6.46 42.61 26.95
CA GLU A 353 6.17 41.89 25.70
C GLU A 353 7.23 40.84 25.38
N LYS A 354 8.51 41.09 25.69
CA LYS A 354 9.59 40.11 25.54
C LYS A 354 9.45 38.96 26.52
N ASP A 355 9.08 39.22 27.78
CA ASP A 355 8.88 38.17 28.78
C ASP A 355 7.62 37.33 28.50
N LYS A 356 6.53 37.95 28.02
CA LYS A 356 5.34 37.22 27.55
C LYS A 356 5.63 36.37 26.31
N ASN A 357 6.39 36.89 25.33
CA ASN A 357 6.78 36.14 24.14
C ASN A 357 7.77 35.00 24.47
N LYS A 358 8.66 35.21 25.44
CA LYS A 358 9.58 34.18 25.93
C LYS A 358 8.84 33.05 26.63
N GLY A 359 7.90 33.35 27.53
CA GLY A 359 7.06 32.35 28.19
C GLY A 359 6.21 31.53 27.19
N ARG A 360 5.66 32.20 26.16
CA ARG A 360 4.91 31.52 25.09
C ARG A 360 5.78 30.59 24.25
N LYS A 361 7.02 30.98 23.95
CA LYS A 361 7.99 30.14 23.21
C LYS A 361 8.44 28.94 24.06
N GLU A 362 8.68 29.12 25.36
CA GLU A 362 9.04 28.03 26.28
C GLU A 362 7.90 27.02 26.42
N GLU A 363 6.65 27.48 26.52
CA GLU A 363 5.48 26.62 26.54
C GLU A 363 5.33 25.82 25.24
N PHE A 364 5.49 26.47 24.09
CA PHE A 364 5.48 25.81 22.80
C PHE A 364 6.55 24.72 22.69
N ILE A 365 7.81 25.01 23.07
CA ILE A 365 8.90 24.02 23.08
C ILE A 365 8.56 22.84 23.99
N ARG A 366 7.96 23.09 25.16
CA ARG A 366 7.52 22.04 26.09
C ARG A 366 6.45 21.14 25.49
N GLU A 367 5.48 21.71 24.77
CA GLU A 367 4.45 20.93 24.07
C GLU A 367 5.04 20.07 22.94
N ILE A 368 5.93 20.64 22.13
CA ILE A 368 6.62 19.92 21.06
C ILE A 368 7.47 18.78 21.66
N ARG A 369 8.14 19.00 22.79
CA ARG A 369 8.89 17.94 23.49
C ARG A 369 7.98 16.78 23.90
N LYS A 370 6.81 17.06 24.47
CA LYS A 370 5.82 16.02 24.83
C LYS A 370 5.35 15.22 23.61
N LEU A 371 5.18 15.88 22.46
CA LEU A 371 4.84 15.23 21.20
C LEU A 371 5.94 14.29 20.70
N ILE A 372 7.20 14.72 20.78
CA ILE A 372 8.36 13.90 20.43
C ILE A 372 8.45 12.68 21.34
N GLU A 373 8.29 12.85 22.66
CA GLU A 373 8.32 11.75 23.62
C GLU A 373 7.23 10.71 23.33
N ARG A 374 5.97 11.16 23.09
CA ARG A 374 4.87 10.26 22.70
C ARG A 374 5.16 9.51 21.40
N ALA A 375 5.74 10.19 20.41
CA ALA A 375 6.07 9.57 19.13
C ALA A 375 7.24 8.57 19.24
N ASP A 376 8.25 8.89 20.06
CA ASP A 376 9.37 8.00 20.36
C ASP A 376 8.88 6.72 21.05
N ASP A 377 8.04 6.84 22.08
CA ASP A 377 7.47 5.69 22.80
C ASP A 377 6.64 4.80 21.87
N ALA A 378 5.76 5.40 21.06
CA ALA A 378 4.95 4.68 20.08
C ALA A 378 5.82 3.99 19.01
N MET A 379 6.93 4.61 18.60
CA MET A 379 7.86 4.01 17.64
C MET A 379 8.64 2.84 18.27
N GLN A 380 9.05 2.95 19.54
CA GLN A 380 9.69 1.83 20.25
C GLN A 380 8.76 0.63 20.39
N GLU A 381 7.50 0.86 20.78
CA GLU A 381 6.48 -0.20 20.84
C GLU A 381 6.25 -0.86 19.47
N ARG A 382 6.18 -0.07 18.40
CA ARG A 382 6.07 -0.57 17.03
C ARG A 382 7.28 -1.40 16.60
N LEU A 383 8.49 -1.00 16.96
CA LEU A 383 9.69 -1.78 16.65
C LEU A 383 9.70 -3.12 17.42
N LEU A 384 9.25 -3.15 18.67
CA LEU A 384 9.12 -4.38 19.45
C LEU A 384 8.07 -5.34 18.84
N THR A 385 6.92 -4.82 18.40
CA THR A 385 5.88 -5.65 17.75
C THR A 385 6.31 -6.16 16.38
N LEU A 386 7.11 -5.40 15.62
CA LEU A 386 7.76 -5.86 14.39
C LEU A 386 8.75 -7.01 14.67
N GLU A 387 9.57 -6.89 15.71
CA GLU A 387 10.51 -7.95 16.12
C GLU A 387 9.79 -9.25 16.49
N ARG A 388 8.63 -9.14 17.14
CA ARG A 388 7.75 -10.28 17.48
C ARG A 388 6.94 -10.83 16.30
N GLN A 389 6.99 -10.20 15.11
CA GLN A 389 6.17 -10.53 13.93
C GLN A 389 4.65 -10.45 14.20
N GLU A 390 4.27 -9.67 15.20
CA GLU A 390 2.89 -9.45 15.63
C GLU A 390 2.30 -8.21 14.96
N TYR A 391 3.16 -7.29 14.52
CA TYR A 391 2.74 -6.12 13.75
C TYR A 391 2.12 -6.55 12.42
N ARG A 392 0.85 -6.17 12.21
CA ARG A 392 0.19 -6.23 10.92
C ARG A 392 -0.05 -4.81 10.46
N PRO A 393 0.70 -4.28 9.47
CA PRO A 393 0.30 -3.03 8.84
C PRO A 393 -1.09 -3.28 8.28
N THR A 394 -2.08 -2.48 8.69
CA THR A 394 -3.45 -2.59 8.20
C THR A 394 -3.40 -2.57 6.66
N PRO A 395 -3.67 -3.70 5.99
CA PRO A 395 -3.95 -3.64 4.56
C PRO A 395 -5.17 -2.73 4.44
N ARG A 396 -5.26 -1.95 3.36
CA ARG A 396 -6.51 -1.30 2.97
C ARG A 396 -7.58 -2.37 2.82
N SER A 397 -8.27 -2.73 3.89
CA SER A 397 -9.58 -3.33 3.81
C SER A 397 -10.53 -2.16 3.66
N SER A 398 -11.30 -2.11 2.58
CA SER A 398 -12.63 -1.53 2.70
C SER A 398 -13.26 -2.12 3.96
N LYS A 399 -13.71 -1.28 4.91
CA LYS A 399 -14.39 -1.70 6.15
C LYS A 399 -15.42 -2.80 5.92
N GLU A 400 -16.07 -2.72 4.76
CA GLU A 400 -16.97 -3.74 4.31
C GLU A 400 -16.19 -4.86 3.62
N LYS A 401 -16.10 -6.00 4.31
CA LYS A 401 -15.68 -7.26 3.70
C LYS A 401 -16.63 -7.54 2.53
N ARG A 402 -16.08 -7.75 1.34
CA ARG A 402 -16.87 -8.22 0.21
C ARG A 402 -17.44 -9.58 0.58
N HIS A 403 -18.76 -9.70 0.49
CA HIS A 403 -19.45 -10.98 0.52
C HIS A 403 -19.87 -11.36 -0.90
N VAL A 404 -20.40 -12.58 -1.01
CA VAL A 404 -20.91 -13.12 -2.27
C VAL A 404 -22.41 -13.30 -2.13
N ASP A 405 -23.16 -12.62 -2.99
CA ASP A 405 -24.60 -12.83 -3.14
C ASP A 405 -24.84 -14.02 -4.06
N GLU A 406 -25.63 -14.99 -3.60
CA GLU A 406 -25.91 -16.20 -4.35
C GLU A 406 -27.36 -16.22 -4.82
N VAL A 407 -27.53 -16.33 -6.13
CA VAL A 407 -28.84 -16.27 -6.76
C VAL A 407 -28.95 -17.32 -7.85
N LYS A 408 -30.17 -17.70 -8.22
CA LYS A 408 -30.42 -18.57 -9.37
C LYS A 408 -30.69 -17.73 -10.62
N ILE A 409 -30.22 -18.17 -11.79
CA ILE A 409 -30.36 -17.42 -13.05
C ILE A 409 -31.81 -17.06 -13.40
N GLU A 410 -32.77 -17.87 -12.96
CA GLU A 410 -34.19 -17.66 -13.19
C GLU A 410 -34.73 -16.39 -12.53
N SER A 411 -34.12 -15.98 -11.42
CA SER A 411 -34.49 -14.81 -10.62
C SER A 411 -33.83 -13.51 -11.06
N GLN A 412 -32.90 -13.57 -12.01
CA GLN A 412 -32.06 -12.44 -12.38
C GLN A 412 -32.44 -11.83 -13.73
N ALA A 413 -32.29 -10.50 -13.82
CA ALA A 413 -32.51 -9.76 -15.04
C ALA A 413 -31.26 -9.83 -15.93
N MET A 414 -31.21 -10.89 -16.75
CA MET A 414 -30.12 -11.14 -17.70
C MET A 414 -30.38 -10.44 -19.04
N ALA A 415 -29.30 -10.11 -19.78
CA ALA A 415 -29.35 -9.68 -21.18
C ALA A 415 -28.85 -10.83 -22.07
N PRO A 416 -29.73 -11.73 -22.54
CA PRO A 416 -29.33 -13.00 -23.13
C PRO A 416 -28.59 -12.83 -24.46
N VAL A 417 -27.64 -13.73 -24.72
CA VAL A 417 -27.01 -13.84 -26.04
C VAL A 417 -28.00 -14.45 -27.03
N SER A 418 -28.09 -13.88 -28.23
CA SER A 418 -29.06 -14.27 -29.26
C SER A 418 -29.00 -15.73 -29.72
N ILE A 419 -27.83 -16.38 -29.65
CA ILE A 419 -27.68 -17.79 -30.05
C ILE A 419 -28.17 -18.71 -28.93
N THR A 420 -29.06 -19.65 -29.26
CA THR A 420 -29.61 -20.61 -28.30
C THR A 420 -28.70 -21.80 -28.07
N TYR A 421 -28.89 -22.53 -26.97
CA TYR A 421 -28.18 -23.76 -26.65
C TYR A 421 -28.32 -24.80 -27.77
N ALA A 422 -29.53 -24.99 -28.31
CA ALA A 422 -29.77 -25.92 -29.41
C ALA A 422 -29.01 -25.52 -30.70
N GLN A 423 -28.96 -24.22 -31.00
CA GLN A 423 -28.21 -23.70 -32.15
C GLN A 423 -26.70 -23.91 -31.97
N ILE A 424 -26.16 -23.71 -30.76
CA ILE A 424 -24.75 -23.98 -30.47
C ILE A 424 -24.44 -25.47 -30.67
N LYS A 425 -25.27 -26.36 -30.10
CA LYS A 425 -25.10 -27.82 -30.20
C LYS A 425 -25.10 -28.29 -31.66
N ALA A 426 -26.02 -27.76 -32.48
CA ALA A 426 -26.07 -28.07 -33.90
C ALA A 426 -24.83 -27.56 -34.66
N LYS A 427 -24.50 -26.26 -34.49
CA LYS A 427 -23.39 -25.59 -35.19
C LYS A 427 -22.02 -26.17 -34.86
N TYR A 428 -21.77 -26.51 -33.58
CA TYR A 428 -20.47 -26.97 -33.09
C TYR A 428 -20.39 -28.49 -32.89
N SER A 429 -21.36 -29.25 -33.42
CA SER A 429 -21.48 -30.71 -33.27
C SER A 429 -20.20 -31.48 -33.61
N ASN A 430 -19.49 -31.11 -34.69
CA ASN A 430 -18.24 -31.76 -35.09
C ASN A 430 -17.12 -31.57 -34.05
N ILE A 431 -17.00 -30.38 -33.47
CA ILE A 431 -15.99 -30.12 -32.45
C ILE A 431 -16.39 -30.80 -31.14
N ILE A 432 -17.67 -30.75 -30.76
CA ILE A 432 -18.19 -31.47 -29.58
C ILE A 432 -17.89 -32.96 -29.68
N LYS A 433 -18.10 -33.59 -30.84
CA LYS A 433 -17.74 -35.00 -31.06
C LYS A 433 -16.25 -35.26 -30.85
N ARG A 434 -15.38 -34.38 -31.36
CA ARG A 434 -13.92 -34.47 -31.14
C ARG A 434 -13.57 -34.34 -29.65
N LEU A 435 -14.20 -33.42 -28.93
CA LEU A 435 -14.01 -33.26 -27.48
C LEU A 435 -14.48 -34.51 -26.72
N LYS A 436 -15.63 -35.09 -27.09
CA LYS A 436 -16.11 -36.36 -26.52
C LYS A 436 -15.10 -37.49 -26.70
N ILE A 437 -14.44 -37.58 -27.85
CA ILE A 437 -13.38 -38.58 -28.09
C ILE A 437 -12.18 -38.33 -27.15
N ILE A 438 -11.76 -37.08 -26.97
CA ILE A 438 -10.65 -36.74 -26.05
C ILE A 438 -10.99 -37.14 -24.60
N PHE A 439 -12.23 -36.93 -24.19
CA PHE A 439 -12.68 -37.30 -22.85
C PHE A 439 -13.10 -38.77 -22.72
N ALA A 440 -13.30 -39.50 -23.83
CA ALA A 440 -13.67 -40.92 -23.79
C ALA A 440 -12.63 -41.76 -23.02
N ASP A 441 -11.35 -41.37 -23.10
CA ASP A 441 -10.27 -42.02 -22.35
C ASP A 441 -10.39 -41.83 -20.83
N LEU A 442 -11.14 -40.85 -20.34
CA LEU A 442 -11.43 -40.67 -18.90
C LEU A 442 -12.38 -41.75 -18.35
N LYS A 443 -13.20 -42.34 -19.22
CA LYS A 443 -14.20 -43.36 -18.86
C LYS A 443 -13.61 -44.73 -18.54
N ASN A 444 -12.29 -44.83 -18.36
CA ASN A 444 -11.57 -46.10 -18.28
C ASN A 444 -12.04 -46.95 -17.10
N THR A 445 -13.01 -47.80 -17.43
CA THR A 445 -13.64 -48.82 -16.60
C THR A 445 -12.72 -50.03 -16.43
N SER A 446 -11.45 -49.94 -16.86
CA SER A 446 -10.50 -51.04 -16.96
C SER A 446 -9.10 -50.67 -16.44
N ALA A 447 -8.84 -51.11 -15.21
CA ALA A 447 -7.59 -51.67 -14.69
C ALA A 447 -6.23 -50.96 -14.96
N ASN A 448 -5.75 -50.32 -13.90
CA ASN A 448 -4.36 -49.99 -13.59
C ASN A 448 -3.70 -48.82 -14.37
N ASP A 449 -3.35 -47.75 -13.65
CA ASP A 449 -2.37 -46.77 -14.09
C ASP A 449 -1.02 -47.47 -14.20
N THR A 450 -0.26 -47.23 -15.27
CA THR A 450 0.94 -47.98 -15.66
C THR A 450 2.25 -47.18 -15.57
N PHE A 451 2.20 -45.92 -15.15
CA PHE A 451 3.32 -44.97 -15.22
C PHE A 451 3.56 -44.24 -13.89
N GLN A 452 3.58 -45.00 -12.80
CA GLN A 452 3.72 -44.50 -11.44
C GLN A 452 5.15 -44.61 -10.91
N LYS A 453 5.48 -43.74 -9.95
CA LYS A 453 6.78 -43.78 -9.22
C LYS A 453 6.88 -44.98 -8.27
N ASN A 454 5.74 -45.39 -7.70
CA ASN A 454 5.64 -46.43 -6.67
C ASN A 454 4.41 -47.31 -6.99
N GLY A 455 4.45 -48.63 -6.71
CA GLY A 455 3.33 -49.54 -6.97
C GLY A 455 3.79 -50.96 -7.32
N ARG A 456 2.97 -51.72 -8.07
CA ARG A 456 3.37 -53.03 -8.63
C ARG A 456 4.18 -52.81 -9.90
N LEU A 457 5.35 -53.44 -10.06
CA LEU A 457 6.15 -53.24 -11.28
C LEU A 457 5.33 -53.59 -12.54
N ASN A 458 5.33 -52.69 -13.53
CA ASN A 458 4.66 -52.92 -14.80
C ASN A 458 5.42 -54.00 -15.58
N SER A 459 4.73 -55.08 -15.99
CA SER A 459 5.36 -56.20 -16.69
C SER A 459 6.05 -55.81 -18.00
N LYS A 460 5.62 -54.71 -18.63
CA LYS A 460 6.25 -54.15 -19.84
C LYS A 460 7.63 -53.51 -19.59
N PHE A 461 7.96 -53.20 -18.34
CA PHE A 461 9.24 -52.59 -17.95
C PHE A 461 10.21 -53.59 -17.30
N ILE A 462 9.86 -54.88 -17.22
CA ILE A 462 10.71 -55.92 -16.62
C ILE A 462 12.09 -55.99 -17.30
N LYS A 463 12.14 -55.94 -18.64
CA LYS A 463 13.39 -55.91 -19.42
C LYS A 463 14.26 -54.68 -19.16
N ALA A 464 13.68 -53.62 -18.60
CA ALA A 464 14.33 -52.35 -18.36
C ALA A 464 14.94 -52.28 -16.94
N VAL A 465 14.42 -53.06 -15.98
CA VAL A 465 14.98 -53.18 -14.62
C VAL A 465 16.29 -53.98 -14.61
N THR A 466 16.53 -54.82 -15.62
CA THR A 466 17.80 -55.52 -15.85
C THR A 466 18.85 -54.68 -16.59
N SER A 467 18.58 -53.39 -16.82
CA SER A 467 19.51 -52.44 -17.43
C SER A 467 19.90 -51.36 -16.43
N ASP A 468 21.09 -50.77 -16.55
CA ASP A 468 21.58 -49.69 -15.66
C ASP A 468 20.78 -48.37 -15.76
N TYR A 469 19.69 -48.37 -16.54
CA TYR A 469 18.88 -47.18 -16.78
C TYR A 469 17.87 -46.96 -15.64
N GLN A 470 18.07 -45.89 -14.86
CA GLN A 470 17.17 -45.54 -13.76
C GLN A 470 15.86 -44.90 -14.25
N PHE A 471 14.81 -45.71 -14.38
CA PHE A 471 13.47 -45.19 -14.71
C PHE A 471 12.80 -44.53 -13.50
N LYS A 472 12.41 -43.27 -13.65
CA LYS A 472 11.69 -42.52 -12.60
C LYS A 472 10.23 -42.97 -12.40
N ARG A 473 9.62 -43.75 -13.33
CA ARG A 473 8.20 -44.15 -13.32
C ARG A 473 7.96 -45.49 -14.07
N CYS A 474 8.03 -46.63 -13.38
CA CYS A 474 7.86 -47.97 -13.98
C CYS A 474 6.82 -48.84 -13.27
N PHE A 475 6.03 -48.27 -12.36
CA PHE A 475 5.08 -49.01 -11.53
C PHE A 475 3.63 -48.82 -12.00
N THR A 476 2.80 -49.78 -11.62
CA THR A 476 1.37 -49.84 -11.84
C THR A 476 0.58 -49.72 -10.54
N ARG A 477 -0.59 -49.08 -10.59
CA ARG A 477 -1.52 -48.97 -9.46
C ARG A 477 -2.96 -49.09 -9.93
N LYS A 478 -3.79 -49.86 -9.21
CA LYS A 478 -5.24 -49.93 -9.46
C LYS A 478 -5.87 -48.55 -9.30
N ILE A 479 -6.49 -48.04 -10.36
CA ILE A 479 -7.19 -46.75 -10.34
C ILE A 479 -8.47 -46.95 -9.52
N ILE A 480 -8.58 -46.23 -8.41
CA ILE A 480 -9.84 -46.10 -7.67
C ILE A 480 -10.76 -45.25 -8.56
N ASN A 481 -12.00 -45.67 -8.80
CA ASN A 481 -12.99 -44.87 -9.52
C ASN A 481 -12.99 -43.43 -8.98
N LYS A 482 -12.39 -42.51 -9.73
CA LYS A 482 -12.42 -41.08 -9.44
C LYS A 482 -13.57 -40.51 -10.25
N GLU A 483 -14.62 -40.09 -9.55
CA GLU A 483 -15.67 -39.28 -10.15
C GLU A 483 -15.08 -37.91 -10.51
N LEU A 484 -15.15 -37.55 -11.79
CA LEU A 484 -14.69 -36.24 -12.26
C LEU A 484 -15.73 -35.20 -11.85
N ARG A 485 -15.37 -34.30 -10.95
CA ARG A 485 -16.21 -33.18 -10.50
C ARG A 485 -15.59 -31.87 -10.95
N LEU A 486 -16.38 -31.08 -11.67
CA LEU A 486 -15.93 -29.84 -12.30
C LEU A 486 -16.84 -28.69 -11.93
N ILE A 487 -16.24 -27.54 -11.66
CA ILE A 487 -16.95 -26.27 -11.61
C ILE A 487 -16.51 -25.39 -12.78
N ILE A 488 -17.47 -24.87 -13.52
CA ILE A 488 -17.26 -23.89 -14.59
C ILE A 488 -17.78 -22.55 -14.10
N ILE A 489 -16.87 -21.61 -13.90
CA ILE A 489 -17.14 -20.26 -13.42
C ILE A 489 -16.93 -19.30 -14.60
N VAL A 490 -17.97 -18.56 -14.99
CA VAL A 490 -17.98 -17.76 -16.22
C VAL A 490 -18.23 -16.28 -15.92
N ASP A 491 -17.35 -15.43 -16.42
CA ASP A 491 -17.44 -13.99 -16.31
C ASP A 491 -18.53 -13.44 -17.22
N ILE A 492 -19.42 -12.64 -16.63
CA ILE A 492 -20.49 -11.94 -17.34
C ILE A 492 -20.48 -10.42 -17.06
N SER A 493 -19.32 -9.89 -16.67
CA SER A 493 -19.07 -8.47 -16.46
C SER A 493 -19.26 -7.64 -17.74
N GLY A 494 -19.23 -6.31 -17.60
CA GLY A 494 -19.50 -5.38 -18.69
C GLY A 494 -18.49 -5.48 -19.84
N SER A 495 -17.23 -5.83 -19.55
CA SER A 495 -16.18 -6.02 -20.57
C SER A 495 -16.44 -7.23 -21.46
N MET A 496 -17.22 -8.20 -20.98
CA MET A 496 -17.64 -9.38 -21.73
C MET A 496 -18.75 -9.09 -22.76
N ARG A 497 -19.37 -7.90 -22.73
CA ARG A 497 -20.55 -7.61 -23.57
C ARG A 497 -20.28 -7.79 -25.08
N GLY A 498 -21.26 -8.36 -25.78
CA GLY A 498 -21.19 -8.58 -27.22
C GLY A 498 -20.53 -9.91 -27.61
N VAL A 499 -19.46 -9.83 -28.41
CA VAL A 499 -18.83 -11.03 -29.01
C VAL A 499 -18.12 -11.91 -27.98
N LYS A 500 -17.59 -11.35 -26.89
CA LYS A 500 -16.87 -12.12 -25.86
C LYS A 500 -17.78 -13.02 -25.04
N VAL A 501 -18.91 -12.51 -24.53
CA VAL A 501 -19.92 -13.30 -23.79
C VAL A 501 -20.55 -14.35 -24.69
N LYS A 502 -20.70 -14.07 -26.00
CA LYS A 502 -21.12 -15.07 -26.99
C LYS A 502 -20.09 -16.20 -27.10
N ALA A 503 -18.80 -15.87 -27.23
CA ALA A 503 -17.73 -16.86 -27.25
C ALA A 503 -17.66 -17.67 -25.94
N ALA A 504 -17.85 -17.03 -24.78
CA ALA A 504 -17.90 -17.68 -23.48
C ALA A 504 -19.09 -18.67 -23.38
N LYS A 505 -20.29 -18.28 -23.84
CA LYS A 505 -21.47 -19.15 -23.91
C LYS A 505 -21.19 -20.39 -24.77
N ILE A 506 -20.60 -20.18 -25.96
CA ILE A 506 -20.25 -21.27 -26.89
C ILE A 506 -19.24 -22.22 -26.23
N ALA A 507 -18.16 -21.69 -25.65
CA ALA A 507 -17.13 -22.45 -24.96
C ALA A 507 -17.70 -23.31 -23.82
N MET A 508 -18.53 -22.71 -22.97
CA MET A 508 -19.20 -23.38 -21.86
C MET A 508 -20.10 -24.52 -22.35
N VAL A 509 -20.95 -24.27 -23.36
CA VAL A 509 -21.84 -25.30 -23.92
C VAL A 509 -21.04 -26.44 -24.56
N MET A 510 -20.02 -26.13 -25.34
CA MET A 510 -19.16 -27.15 -25.96
C MET A 510 -18.50 -28.06 -24.92
N LEU A 511 -18.02 -27.47 -23.83
CA LEU A 511 -17.37 -28.19 -22.74
C LEU A 511 -18.36 -29.04 -21.95
N TYR A 512 -19.53 -28.48 -21.62
CA TYR A 512 -20.62 -29.22 -20.96
C TYR A 512 -21.04 -30.44 -21.79
N GLU A 513 -21.37 -30.23 -23.07
CA GLU A 513 -21.81 -31.30 -23.96
C GLU A 513 -20.78 -32.42 -24.09
N ALA A 514 -19.50 -32.08 -24.04
CA ALA A 514 -18.42 -33.04 -24.17
C ALA A 514 -18.24 -33.90 -22.90
N LEU A 515 -18.69 -33.42 -21.74
CA LEU A 515 -18.42 -34.01 -20.43
C LEU A 515 -19.67 -34.51 -19.69
N GLU A 516 -20.87 -34.24 -20.19
CA GLU A 516 -22.16 -34.55 -19.54
C GLU A 516 -22.26 -36.01 -19.02
N ASP A 517 -21.75 -36.99 -19.78
CA ASP A 517 -21.83 -38.41 -19.42
C ASP A 517 -20.66 -38.92 -18.56
N ILE A 518 -19.72 -38.05 -18.20
CA ILE A 518 -18.41 -38.41 -17.62
C ILE A 518 -18.13 -37.66 -16.32
N ALA A 519 -18.66 -36.45 -16.19
CA ALA A 519 -18.38 -35.56 -15.08
C ALA A 519 -19.65 -35.02 -14.42
N ASP A 520 -19.59 -34.82 -13.11
CA ASP A 520 -20.57 -34.04 -12.37
C ASP A 520 -20.16 -32.55 -12.43
N ILE A 521 -20.96 -31.74 -13.12
CA ILE A 521 -20.60 -30.36 -13.50
C ILE A 521 -21.53 -29.37 -12.80
N ARG A 522 -20.94 -28.39 -12.12
CA ARG A 522 -21.60 -27.18 -11.60
C ARG A 522 -21.23 -25.97 -12.45
N ILE A 523 -22.19 -25.12 -12.79
CA ILE A 523 -22.01 -23.95 -13.66
C ILE A 523 -22.50 -22.70 -12.97
N ILE A 524 -21.63 -21.70 -12.89
CA ILE A 524 -21.86 -20.44 -12.19
C ILE A 524 -21.41 -19.28 -13.07
N LEU A 525 -22.21 -18.23 -13.10
CA LEU A 525 -21.84 -16.95 -13.70
C LEU A 525 -21.46 -15.99 -12.59
N PHE A 526 -20.46 -15.15 -12.82
CA PHE A 526 -20.07 -14.14 -11.85
C PHE A 526 -19.98 -12.74 -12.47
N THR A 527 -20.34 -11.76 -11.66
CA THR A 527 -20.22 -10.32 -11.90
C THR A 527 -20.25 -9.63 -10.54
N GLY A 528 -20.41 -8.32 -10.51
CA GLY A 528 -20.67 -7.60 -9.28
C GLY A 528 -20.70 -6.10 -9.46
N ALA A 529 -20.71 -5.44 -8.30
CA ALA A 529 -20.32 -4.05 -8.13
C ALA A 529 -19.28 -4.02 -7.00
N PHE A 530 -19.69 -3.59 -5.81
CA PHE A 530 -18.85 -3.75 -4.61
C PHE A 530 -18.84 -5.20 -4.10
N HIS A 531 -20.00 -5.86 -3.99
CA HIS A 531 -20.07 -7.28 -3.68
C HIS A 531 -20.00 -8.14 -4.95
N ALA A 532 -19.54 -9.39 -4.80
CA ALA A 532 -19.58 -10.36 -5.88
C ALA A 532 -20.99 -10.96 -5.97
N LEU A 533 -21.48 -11.18 -7.17
CA LEU A 533 -22.75 -11.84 -7.45
C LEU A 533 -22.47 -13.16 -8.17
N ASN A 534 -22.76 -14.28 -7.53
CA ASN A 534 -22.68 -15.61 -8.10
C ASN A 534 -24.07 -16.09 -8.51
N ILE A 535 -24.25 -16.31 -9.80
CA ILE A 535 -25.50 -16.73 -10.41
C ILE A 535 -25.39 -18.21 -10.80
N LEU A 536 -26.10 -19.07 -10.06
CA LEU A 536 -26.16 -20.50 -10.33
C LEU A 536 -27.00 -20.76 -11.60
N VAL A 537 -26.39 -21.45 -12.57
CA VAL A 537 -27.07 -21.91 -13.79
C VAL A 537 -27.44 -23.39 -13.66
N LYS A 538 -26.53 -24.18 -13.10
CA LYS A 538 -26.68 -25.63 -12.91
C LYS A 538 -25.87 -26.05 -11.68
N ASP A 539 -26.48 -26.82 -10.79
CA ASP A 539 -25.77 -27.45 -9.68
C ASP A 539 -25.24 -28.86 -10.03
N PHE A 540 -24.35 -29.38 -9.21
CA PHE A 540 -23.98 -30.79 -9.17
C PHE A 540 -25.23 -31.67 -9.08
N ASN A 541 -25.22 -32.80 -9.79
CA ASN A 541 -26.33 -33.77 -9.89
C ASN A 541 -27.65 -33.23 -10.47
N GLU A 542 -27.71 -31.96 -10.89
CA GLU A 542 -28.85 -31.41 -11.61
C GLU A 542 -28.80 -31.81 -13.09
N ARG A 543 -29.94 -32.12 -13.72
CA ARG A 543 -30.03 -32.30 -15.17
C ARG A 543 -29.98 -30.94 -15.88
N ILE A 544 -29.54 -30.92 -17.13
CA ILE A 544 -29.59 -29.68 -17.93
C ILE A 544 -31.02 -29.20 -18.13
N ASP A 545 -31.21 -27.90 -17.92
CA ASP A 545 -32.36 -27.15 -18.40
C ASP A 545 -31.89 -26.16 -19.49
N PRO A 546 -32.17 -26.43 -20.77
CA PRO A 546 -31.81 -25.54 -21.87
C PRO A 546 -32.33 -24.11 -21.69
N LYS A 547 -33.47 -23.91 -21.00
CA LYS A 547 -34.03 -22.56 -20.77
C LYS A 547 -33.11 -21.72 -19.88
N LYS A 548 -32.39 -22.33 -18.93
CA LYS A 548 -31.41 -21.63 -18.08
C LYS A 548 -30.20 -21.19 -18.90
N PHE A 549 -29.71 -22.05 -19.80
CA PHE A 549 -28.62 -21.72 -20.72
C PHE A 549 -29.03 -20.65 -21.72
N ASP A 550 -30.29 -20.62 -22.15
CA ASP A 550 -30.78 -19.60 -23.06
C ASP A 550 -30.93 -18.22 -22.41
N LYS A 551 -31.07 -18.15 -21.08
CA LYS A 551 -30.96 -16.90 -20.30
C LYS A 551 -29.53 -16.37 -20.16
N PHE A 552 -28.50 -17.17 -20.51
CA PHE A 552 -27.10 -16.78 -20.39
C PHE A 552 -26.78 -15.50 -21.17
N GLY A 553 -26.17 -14.53 -20.49
CA GLY A 553 -25.69 -13.28 -21.05
C GLY A 553 -25.16 -12.35 -19.97
N CYS A 554 -24.84 -11.10 -20.31
CA CYS A 554 -24.40 -10.12 -19.31
C CYS A 554 -25.53 -9.78 -18.35
N HIS A 555 -25.20 -9.46 -17.11
CA HIS A 555 -26.19 -8.95 -16.18
C HIS A 555 -26.62 -7.52 -16.57
N SER A 556 -27.90 -7.19 -16.40
CA SER A 556 -28.45 -5.88 -16.81
C SER A 556 -28.00 -4.71 -15.92
N ARG A 557 -27.90 -4.95 -14.60
CA ARG A 557 -27.55 -3.93 -13.58
C ARG A 557 -26.08 -3.91 -13.16
N PHE A 558 -25.52 -5.09 -12.86
CA PHE A 558 -24.11 -5.26 -12.46
C PHE A 558 -23.22 -5.56 -13.66
N GLY A 559 -21.96 -5.14 -13.60
CA GLY A 559 -21.04 -5.23 -14.73
C GLY A 559 -19.57 -5.16 -14.37
N GLN A 560 -19.21 -5.39 -13.12
CA GLN A 560 -17.82 -5.37 -12.66
C GLN A 560 -17.28 -6.78 -12.43
N ASN A 561 -15.95 -6.91 -12.43
CA ASN A 561 -15.26 -8.19 -12.30
C ASN A 561 -14.69 -8.32 -10.87
N VAL A 562 -15.33 -9.16 -10.06
CA VAL A 562 -14.96 -9.50 -8.66
C VAL A 562 -14.51 -10.98 -8.56
N ASP A 563 -13.73 -11.44 -9.55
CA ASP A 563 -13.37 -12.84 -9.76
C ASP A 563 -12.70 -13.52 -8.56
N GLY A 564 -11.71 -12.91 -7.91
CA GLY A 564 -11.00 -13.54 -6.79
C GLY A 564 -11.93 -13.90 -5.63
N VAL A 565 -12.85 -12.99 -5.27
CA VAL A 565 -13.82 -13.23 -4.19
C VAL A 565 -14.83 -14.30 -4.60
N SER A 566 -15.33 -14.23 -5.84
CA SER A 566 -16.28 -15.20 -6.40
C SER A 566 -15.69 -16.62 -6.45
N ILE A 567 -14.48 -16.77 -6.99
CA ILE A 567 -13.79 -18.05 -7.15
C ILE A 567 -13.49 -18.66 -5.77
N LYS A 568 -12.99 -17.86 -4.83
CA LYS A 568 -12.69 -18.32 -3.47
C LYS A 568 -13.92 -18.80 -2.73
N HIS A 569 -15.03 -18.09 -2.86
CA HIS A 569 -16.30 -18.49 -2.25
C HIS A 569 -16.80 -19.83 -2.77
N GLU A 570 -16.76 -20.05 -4.09
CA GLU A 570 -17.16 -21.34 -4.66
C GLU A 570 -16.19 -22.46 -4.33
N ALA A 571 -14.88 -22.18 -4.31
CA ALA A 571 -13.87 -23.15 -3.95
C ALA A 571 -14.06 -23.72 -2.54
N ASN A 572 -14.55 -22.92 -1.59
CA ASN A 572 -14.84 -23.37 -0.22
C ASN A 572 -15.94 -24.44 -0.14
N LYS A 573 -16.73 -24.62 -1.21
CA LYS A 573 -17.80 -25.62 -1.31
C LYS A 573 -17.35 -26.91 -1.99
N LEU A 574 -16.13 -26.94 -2.51
CA LEU A 574 -15.61 -28.04 -3.33
C LEU A 574 -14.85 -29.07 -2.50
N LYS A 575 -14.73 -30.28 -3.05
CA LYS A 575 -13.88 -31.35 -2.50
C LYS A 575 -12.47 -31.24 -3.08
N LYS A 576 -11.43 -31.62 -2.32
CA LYS A 576 -9.99 -31.45 -2.67
C LYS A 576 -9.57 -31.89 -4.08
N ASN A 577 -10.30 -32.80 -4.74
CA ASN A 577 -9.99 -33.29 -6.09
C ASN A 577 -10.84 -32.65 -7.20
N ASP A 578 -11.76 -31.74 -6.85
CA ASP A 578 -12.58 -31.03 -7.81
C ASP A 578 -11.72 -30.04 -8.61
N ILE A 579 -12.05 -29.86 -9.89
CA ILE A 579 -11.31 -28.99 -10.81
C ILE A 579 -12.13 -27.72 -11.08
N ILE A 580 -11.46 -26.57 -11.05
CA ILE A 580 -12.04 -25.25 -11.29
C ILE A 580 -11.65 -24.77 -12.68
N ILE A 581 -12.65 -24.43 -13.50
CA ILE A 581 -12.46 -23.84 -14.82
C ILE A 581 -13.04 -22.43 -14.80
N VAL A 582 -12.22 -21.43 -15.12
CA VAL A 582 -12.62 -20.03 -15.18
C VAL A 582 -12.65 -19.57 -16.63
N ILE A 583 -13.76 -19.01 -17.11
CA ILE A 583 -13.88 -18.40 -18.44
C ILE A 583 -14.08 -16.90 -18.26
N SER A 584 -13.09 -16.08 -18.64
CA SER A 584 -13.12 -14.63 -18.40
C SER A 584 -12.26 -13.87 -19.42
N ASP A 585 -12.49 -12.57 -19.61
CA ASP A 585 -11.54 -11.69 -20.32
C ASP A 585 -10.43 -11.12 -19.42
N GLY A 586 -10.49 -11.44 -18.12
CA GLY A 586 -9.35 -11.67 -17.26
C GLY A 586 -8.95 -10.53 -16.33
N GLN A 587 -9.48 -9.32 -16.49
CA GLN A 587 -9.01 -8.17 -15.70
C GLN A 587 -9.94 -7.88 -14.52
N PRO A 588 -9.50 -8.11 -13.27
CA PRO A 588 -10.29 -7.82 -12.08
C PRO A 588 -10.40 -6.30 -11.89
N ALA A 589 -11.63 -5.82 -11.76
CA ALA A 589 -11.93 -4.40 -11.63
C ALA A 589 -13.33 -4.21 -11.06
N ALA A 590 -13.42 -3.62 -9.86
CA ALA A 590 -14.69 -3.33 -9.20
C ALA A 590 -14.62 -2.11 -8.26
N ASP A 591 -15.80 -1.64 -7.84
CA ASP A 591 -15.99 -0.52 -6.93
C ASP A 591 -15.28 -0.74 -5.61
N GLY A 592 -14.95 0.35 -4.91
CA GLY A 592 -14.16 0.27 -3.68
C GLY A 592 -12.68 -0.07 -3.90
N GLY A 593 -12.19 0.11 -5.14
CA GLY A 593 -10.78 -0.07 -5.49
C GLY A 593 -10.35 -1.52 -5.73
N TYR A 594 -11.30 -2.42 -5.99
CA TYR A 594 -10.97 -3.81 -6.31
C TYR A 594 -10.21 -3.88 -7.63
N SER A 595 -9.10 -4.60 -7.61
CA SER A 595 -8.17 -4.65 -8.72
C SER A 595 -7.56 -6.05 -8.85
N LEU A 596 -6.75 -6.22 -9.90
CA LEU A 596 -5.90 -7.40 -10.07
C LEU A 596 -5.16 -7.80 -8.78
N TYR A 597 -4.71 -6.82 -8.00
CA TYR A 597 -3.97 -7.09 -6.77
C TYR A 597 -4.85 -7.76 -5.71
N ASP A 598 -6.12 -7.41 -5.62
CA ASP A 598 -7.07 -8.00 -4.66
C ASP A 598 -7.47 -9.42 -5.07
N ALA A 599 -7.55 -9.70 -6.37
CA ALA A 599 -7.90 -11.03 -6.89
C ALA A 599 -6.77 -12.06 -6.77
N ILE A 600 -5.51 -11.67 -6.99
CA ILE A 600 -4.34 -12.57 -6.92
C ILE A 600 -4.28 -13.43 -5.65
N PRO A 601 -4.35 -12.89 -4.41
CA PRO A 601 -4.19 -13.67 -3.19
C PRO A 601 -5.33 -14.67 -3.02
N ASP A 602 -6.57 -14.26 -3.32
CA ASP A 602 -7.73 -15.13 -3.22
C ASP A 602 -7.61 -16.30 -4.21
N ILE A 603 -7.25 -16.03 -5.46
CA ILE A 603 -7.04 -17.08 -6.47
C ILE A 603 -5.84 -17.96 -6.11
N HIS A 604 -4.75 -17.40 -5.57
CA HIS A 604 -3.58 -18.16 -5.16
C HIS A 604 -3.87 -19.08 -3.97
N GLU A 605 -4.71 -18.63 -3.03
CA GLU A 605 -5.17 -19.46 -1.91
C GLU A 605 -5.95 -20.66 -2.43
N VAL A 606 -6.87 -20.44 -3.39
CA VAL A 606 -7.60 -21.51 -4.06
C VAL A 606 -6.65 -22.47 -4.79
N ARG A 607 -5.66 -21.94 -5.52
CA ARG A 607 -4.67 -22.73 -6.28
C ARG A 607 -3.73 -23.59 -5.42
N LYS A 608 -3.60 -23.28 -4.13
CA LYS A 608 -2.86 -24.16 -3.19
C LYS A 608 -3.60 -25.47 -2.94
N ILE A 609 -4.91 -25.49 -3.12
CA ILE A 609 -5.78 -26.62 -2.76
C ILE A 609 -6.35 -27.28 -4.01
N PHE A 610 -6.82 -26.48 -4.98
CA PHE A 610 -7.52 -26.92 -6.18
C PHE A 610 -6.72 -26.63 -7.45
N ARG A 611 -6.98 -27.41 -8.50
CA ARG A 611 -6.47 -27.09 -9.83
C ARG A 611 -7.41 -26.10 -10.50
N VAL A 612 -6.88 -24.92 -10.79
CA VAL A 612 -7.62 -23.83 -11.43
C VAL A 612 -7.07 -23.62 -12.84
N PHE A 613 -7.93 -23.79 -13.84
CA PHE A 613 -7.60 -23.56 -15.24
C PHE A 613 -8.39 -22.37 -15.77
N ALA A 614 -7.70 -21.42 -16.41
CA ALA A 614 -8.37 -20.27 -17.03
C ALA A 614 -8.43 -20.39 -18.56
N PHE A 615 -9.61 -20.17 -19.11
CA PHE A 615 -9.86 -20.00 -20.53
C PHE A 615 -10.15 -18.53 -20.80
N SER A 616 -9.09 -17.79 -21.14
CA SER A 616 -9.12 -16.33 -21.27
C SER A 616 -9.52 -15.89 -22.67
N ILE A 617 -10.43 -14.91 -22.77
CA ILE A 617 -10.99 -14.42 -24.04
C ILE A 617 -10.56 -12.97 -24.27
N ASP A 618 -9.83 -12.70 -25.36
CA ASP A 618 -9.35 -11.34 -25.71
C ASP A 618 -8.62 -10.59 -24.57
N SER A 619 -8.05 -11.32 -23.61
CA SER A 619 -7.29 -10.75 -22.49
C SER A 619 -6.02 -10.05 -23.02
N GLN A 620 -5.75 -8.85 -22.49
CA GLN A 620 -4.62 -8.01 -22.89
C GLN A 620 -3.64 -7.84 -21.72
N GLY A 621 -2.41 -8.35 -21.88
CA GLY A 621 -1.31 -8.13 -20.93
C GLY A 621 -0.83 -9.38 -20.16
N ASP A 622 0.30 -9.24 -19.47
CA ASP A 622 1.02 -10.36 -18.83
C ASP A 622 0.48 -10.77 -17.45
N TYR A 623 -0.72 -10.32 -17.07
CA TYR A 623 -1.27 -10.55 -15.74
C TYR A 623 -1.87 -11.95 -15.56
N LEU A 624 -2.22 -12.66 -16.64
CA LEU A 624 -2.79 -14.01 -16.54
C LEU A 624 -1.81 -14.98 -15.85
N ASN A 625 -0.51 -14.83 -16.11
CA ASN A 625 0.54 -15.55 -15.40
C ASN A 625 0.54 -15.25 -13.90
N LYS A 626 0.19 -14.03 -13.51
CA LYS A 626 0.10 -13.62 -12.10
C LYS A 626 -1.12 -14.22 -11.41
N LEU A 627 -2.27 -14.35 -12.09
CA LEU A 627 -3.49 -14.95 -11.51
C LEU A 627 -3.40 -16.49 -11.51
N TYR A 628 -3.19 -17.07 -12.70
CA TYR A 628 -3.37 -18.49 -12.96
C TYR A 628 -2.06 -19.26 -13.19
N GLY A 629 -0.89 -18.60 -13.11
CA GLY A 629 0.40 -19.25 -13.33
C GLY A 629 0.54 -19.72 -14.78
N LYS A 630 0.80 -21.02 -14.99
CA LYS A 630 0.93 -21.62 -16.34
C LYS A 630 -0.38 -22.27 -16.82
N ASP A 631 -1.42 -22.24 -16.00
CA ASP A 631 -2.63 -23.03 -16.17
C ASP A 631 -3.72 -22.22 -16.88
N TRP A 632 -3.38 -21.57 -18.00
CA TRP A 632 -4.32 -20.78 -18.78
C TRP A 632 -4.13 -20.90 -20.29
N ILE A 633 -5.20 -20.67 -21.05
CA ILE A 633 -5.20 -20.58 -22.50
C ILE A 633 -5.88 -19.28 -22.92
N LEU A 634 -5.25 -18.53 -23.83
CA LEU A 634 -5.83 -17.35 -24.46
C LEU A 634 -6.40 -17.69 -25.85
N THR A 635 -7.61 -17.18 -26.13
CA THR A 635 -8.28 -17.25 -27.42
C THR A 635 -8.81 -15.88 -27.85
N SER A 636 -8.99 -15.67 -29.15
CA SER A 636 -9.75 -14.53 -29.66
C SER A 636 -11.25 -14.80 -29.70
N SER A 637 -12.08 -13.81 -29.35
CA SER A 637 -13.55 -13.90 -29.46
C SER A 637 -14.07 -13.79 -30.90
N ARG A 638 -13.29 -13.19 -31.81
CA ARG A 638 -13.69 -12.92 -33.19
C ARG A 638 -13.44 -14.08 -34.14
N ASN A 639 -12.66 -15.07 -33.71
CA ASN A 639 -12.25 -16.21 -34.53
C ASN A 639 -12.88 -17.50 -33.99
N GLU A 640 -14.03 -17.89 -34.56
CA GLU A 640 -14.77 -19.10 -34.15
C GLU A 640 -13.95 -20.39 -34.35
N LEU A 641 -13.07 -20.44 -35.36
CA LEU A 641 -12.19 -21.59 -35.60
C LEU A 641 -11.12 -21.69 -34.52
N GLU A 642 -10.50 -20.57 -34.15
CA GLU A 642 -9.52 -20.50 -33.08
C GLU A 642 -10.14 -20.93 -31.74
N LEU A 643 -11.34 -20.44 -31.42
CA LEU A 643 -12.08 -20.83 -30.21
C LEU A 643 -12.22 -22.35 -30.10
N GLY A 644 -12.64 -23.01 -31.19
CA GLY A 644 -12.76 -24.47 -31.25
C GLY A 644 -11.42 -25.20 -31.06
N GLN A 645 -10.36 -24.75 -31.74
CA GLN A 645 -9.02 -25.35 -31.63
C GLN A 645 -8.43 -25.18 -30.22
N LYS A 646 -8.58 -24.00 -29.62
CA LYS A 646 -8.12 -23.70 -28.26
C LYS A 646 -8.89 -24.54 -27.25
N MET A 647 -10.19 -24.78 -27.45
CA MET A 647 -11.00 -25.67 -26.61
C MET A 647 -10.54 -27.13 -26.68
N VAL A 648 -10.17 -27.62 -27.87
CA VAL A 648 -9.56 -28.95 -28.04
C VAL A 648 -8.25 -29.05 -27.25
N ARG A 649 -7.36 -28.06 -27.40
CA ARG A 649 -6.10 -28.02 -26.65
C ARG A 649 -6.32 -27.94 -25.14
N PHE A 650 -7.29 -27.13 -24.71
CA PHE A 650 -7.69 -27.01 -23.31
C PHE A 650 -8.13 -28.35 -22.72
N SER A 651 -8.97 -29.08 -23.46
CA SER A 651 -9.48 -30.39 -23.05
C SER A 651 -8.38 -31.44 -22.92
N GLN A 652 -7.36 -31.41 -23.80
CA GLN A 652 -6.18 -32.28 -23.68
C GLN A 652 -5.38 -31.99 -22.41
N ILE A 653 -5.26 -30.72 -22.01
CA ILE A 653 -4.60 -30.34 -20.75
C ILE A 653 -5.41 -30.87 -19.56
N LEU A 654 -6.73 -30.69 -19.56
CA LEU A 654 -7.61 -31.19 -18.49
C LEU A 654 -7.46 -32.71 -18.30
N VAL A 655 -7.47 -33.49 -19.39
CA VAL A 655 -7.30 -34.95 -19.34
C VAL A 655 -5.93 -35.32 -18.76
N LYS A 656 -4.86 -34.70 -19.25
CA LYS A 656 -3.49 -34.95 -18.77
C LYS A 656 -3.35 -34.66 -17.28
N GLU A 657 -4.00 -33.61 -16.81
CA GLU A 657 -3.96 -33.21 -15.42
C GLU A 657 -4.83 -34.12 -14.55
N PHE A 658 -6.02 -34.54 -14.97
CA PHE A 658 -6.84 -35.49 -14.20
C PHE A 658 -6.09 -36.78 -13.80
N TYR A 659 -5.21 -37.29 -14.66
CA TYR A 659 -4.40 -38.47 -14.41
C TYR A 659 -3.13 -38.25 -13.56
N ARG A 660 -2.72 -37.00 -13.32
CA ARG A 660 -1.62 -36.66 -12.41
C ARG A 660 -2.11 -36.59 -10.97
#